data_AF-A0A9R1C0N3-F1
#
_entry.id   AF-A0A9R1C0N3-F1
#
_cell.length_a   1.000
_cell.length_b   1.000
_cell.length_c   1.000
_cell.angle_alpha   90.00
_cell.angle_beta   90.00
_cell.angle_gamma   90.00
#
_symmetry.space_group_name_H-M   'P 1'
#
loop_
_entity.id
_entity.type
_entity.pdbx_description
1 polymer ?
#
loop_
_entity_poly.entity_id
_entity_poly.type
_entity_poly.pdbx_seq_one_letter_code
_entity_poly.pdbx_strand_id
1 'polypeptide(L)'
;MQSQARPTMAIITTARSLFSTPLSLSSTTTSSSSFRASHHDVHAPVQHRHYLSFLHFTIASPPHTADTSTTMASQVPFHGLLLLLPLLTITTASSAPLPLLALLSLKSSLNDPAGALSPWTYAAAASAGATRSLSPPWCAWPGVVCDAATGDVVGVDLSRRNLSGTVSPTAAALLAPTLASLNLSWNAFTGELPPAVFLLRRLVKLDISHNFFNSTFPDGIARLGSLSVLDAYSNCFEGQLPRGIGELQRLEHLNLGGSFFNGSIPVEVGQLRQLRFLHLAGNALSGQLPKELGELALLEHLEVGYNGYNGGIPAEFGGLTQLRYLDIAAANVSGSLPPELGGLARLESLFLFKNRLAGAIPPPWSRLRALQVLDLSDNQLAGAIPAGLGELANLTTLNLMSNFLSATIPATIGELPNLEVLQLWNNSLIGRLPESLGTSGRLVRLDVSTNSLSGPIPSGLCTDHRLLRLILFANRFDSAIPASLANCSSLWRVRLESNRLSGTIPSGFGAVQNLTYMDLSSNELTGGIPADLVISPSLEYLNVSGNPIGGTLPSNTWRAPKLQVLAASKCALDGEIPPFGTSGCANLYRLELAWNELSGAVPGDIGSCKRLVSLRLQHNNLSGEIPAVLAALPSVTEVDLSWNVLTGSIPPGVANCTTLETFDVSFNHLAPVGTASRSPTPGEGGSARHTAAMWMSAVAVAFAGMVVLALTARWLQCLEDDSVASSSAGAGGARPNVVVGPWRMTAFQRLSFTADDVARCVEGSDGIVGAGSSGTVYRAKMPNGEVIAVKKLWQAPAQKETAADHAAKQMDTQDGGDGNERVLAEVEMLGHLRHRNIVRLLGVCTNGETTMLLYEYMPNGSLDELLHGATAGKTPKARPEWDARYRIAVGVAQGVSYLHHDCLPAVAHRDLKPSNILLDADMEARVADFGVAKALQGAAPMSVVAGSCGYIAPGEHSRDSRMLRSTDADQCRRRRH
;
A
#
# COMPACT_ATOMS: atom_id res chain seq x y z
N MET A 1 17.21 -49.46 -57.20
CA MET A 1 15.97 -50.26 -57.33
C MET A 1 15.47 -50.54 -55.91
N GLN A 2 14.18 -50.52 -55.56
CA GLN A 2 12.94 -50.06 -56.21
C GLN A 2 11.95 -49.77 -55.04
N SER A 3 11.27 -48.61 -54.98
CA SER A 3 9.88 -48.37 -55.44
C SER A 3 8.78 -48.93 -54.50
N GLN A 4 7.66 -48.27 -54.16
CA GLN A 4 7.15 -46.88 -54.21
C GLN A 4 5.98 -46.77 -53.17
N ALA A 5 5.72 -45.66 -52.46
CA ALA A 5 4.74 -44.57 -52.75
C ALA A 5 3.23 -45.01 -52.84
N ARG A 6 2.19 -44.24 -52.48
CA ARG A 6 1.97 -42.76 -52.39
C ARG A 6 0.96 -42.32 -51.27
N PRO A 7 0.75 -40.99 -51.04
CA PRO A 7 0.08 -40.45 -49.83
C PRO A 7 -1.10 -39.45 -50.06
N THR A 8 -1.64 -38.92 -48.95
CA THR A 8 -2.46 -37.68 -48.78
C THR A 8 -2.39 -37.30 -47.27
N MET A 9 -2.45 -36.07 -46.73
CA MET A 9 -2.84 -34.69 -47.11
C MET A 9 -4.34 -34.43 -47.33
N ALA A 10 -4.98 -33.37 -46.80
CA ALA A 10 -4.55 -32.26 -45.92
C ALA A 10 -5.69 -31.97 -44.88
N ILE A 11 -5.93 -30.83 -44.20
CA ILE A 11 -5.59 -29.38 -44.33
C ILE A 11 -5.44 -28.76 -42.91
N ILE A 12 -4.59 -27.74 -42.75
CA ILE A 12 -4.61 -26.73 -41.67
C ILE A 12 -4.47 -25.35 -42.33
N THR A 13 -5.11 -24.30 -41.79
CA THR A 13 -5.00 -22.92 -42.34
C THR A 13 -4.79 -21.89 -41.23
N THR A 14 -4.06 -20.81 -41.55
CA THR A 14 -3.42 -19.85 -40.63
C THR A 14 -3.96 -18.43 -40.75
N ALA A 15 -3.67 -17.58 -39.75
CA ALA A 15 -3.64 -16.13 -39.90
C ALA A 15 -2.62 -15.48 -38.93
N ARG A 16 -1.45 -15.03 -39.44
CA ARG A 16 -0.51 -14.13 -38.73
C ARG A 16 0.50 -13.51 -39.72
N SER A 17 1.00 -12.31 -39.40
CA SER A 17 2.16 -11.57 -39.96
C SER A 17 1.89 -10.35 -40.86
N LEU A 18 2.98 -9.62 -41.15
CA LEU A 18 3.11 -8.25 -41.70
C LEU A 18 2.83 -7.14 -40.65
N PHE A 19 3.67 -6.11 -40.49
CA PHE A 19 4.80 -5.65 -41.32
C PHE A 19 6.18 -5.71 -40.64
N SER A 20 7.20 -6.05 -41.43
CA SER A 20 8.59 -5.58 -41.28
C SER A 20 9.33 -5.83 -42.60
N THR A 21 9.88 -4.79 -43.25
CA THR A 21 10.52 -4.90 -44.58
C THR A 21 11.85 -4.13 -44.65
N PRO A 22 12.98 -4.80 -44.92
CA PRO A 22 14.22 -4.14 -45.33
C PRO A 22 14.24 -3.89 -46.85
N LEU A 23 15.11 -2.98 -47.31
CA LEU A 23 15.43 -2.78 -48.72
C LEU A 23 16.94 -2.74 -48.93
N SER A 24 17.43 -3.45 -49.95
CA SER A 24 18.83 -3.44 -50.36
C SER A 24 18.94 -3.67 -51.86
N LEU A 25 19.66 -2.80 -52.56
CA LEU A 25 20.10 -2.97 -53.95
C LEU A 25 21.61 -2.72 -54.03
N SER A 26 22.28 -3.35 -55.00
CA SER A 26 23.70 -3.66 -54.90
C SER A 26 24.61 -2.91 -55.87
N SER A 27 25.66 -2.30 -55.30
CA SER A 27 27.05 -2.24 -55.81
C SER A 27 27.35 -1.76 -57.24
N THR A 28 28.17 -0.71 -57.35
CA THR A 28 29.38 -0.71 -58.22
C THR A 28 30.49 0.21 -57.70
N THR A 29 31.72 -0.15 -58.05
CA THR A 29 33.05 0.51 -57.89
C THR A 29 33.08 2.01 -58.32
N THR A 30 33.98 2.91 -57.87
CA THR A 30 35.47 2.87 -57.93
C THR A 30 36.21 3.94 -57.07
N SER A 31 37.44 3.61 -56.61
CA SER A 31 38.70 4.41 -56.46
C SER A 31 38.78 5.92 -56.06
N SER A 32 39.51 6.17 -54.96
CA SER A 32 40.72 7.05 -54.79
C SER A 32 40.71 8.60 -54.77
N SER A 33 41.67 9.12 -53.98
CA SER A 33 42.52 10.33 -54.13
C SER A 33 41.97 11.78 -54.00
N SER A 34 42.18 12.36 -52.81
CA SER A 34 43.03 13.55 -52.49
C SER A 34 43.07 14.85 -53.36
N PHE A 35 43.34 15.97 -52.67
CA PHE A 35 43.69 17.34 -53.16
C PHE A 35 42.52 18.17 -53.77
N ARG A 36 42.58 19.51 -53.93
CA ARG A 36 43.16 20.65 -53.15
C ARG A 36 42.92 21.97 -53.94
N ALA A 37 42.32 23.00 -53.32
CA ALA A 37 42.25 24.40 -53.84
C ALA A 37 41.43 24.58 -55.16
N SER A 38 41.00 25.77 -55.64
CA SER A 38 40.89 27.16 -55.12
C SER A 38 40.15 28.10 -56.12
N HIS A 39 39.50 29.18 -55.61
CA HIS A 39 39.15 30.47 -56.28
C HIS A 39 38.33 30.44 -57.60
N HIS A 40 37.47 31.40 -57.95
CA HIS A 40 37.43 32.87 -57.71
C HIS A 40 36.13 33.32 -56.98
N ASP A 41 36.18 34.33 -56.08
CA ASP A 41 35.92 35.79 -56.27
C ASP A 41 34.50 36.13 -56.79
N VAL A 42 33.79 37.19 -56.35
CA VAL A 42 34.22 38.59 -56.14
C VAL A 42 33.39 39.33 -55.04
N HIS A 43 33.98 40.37 -54.44
CA HIS A 43 33.40 41.47 -53.62
C HIS A 43 32.85 41.26 -52.19
N ALA A 44 33.60 41.83 -51.25
CA ALA A 44 33.12 42.58 -50.06
C ALA A 44 33.57 44.06 -50.24
N PRO A 45 33.53 45.00 -49.25
CA PRO A 45 32.97 44.97 -47.89
C PRO A 45 32.14 46.23 -47.51
N VAL A 46 31.69 46.35 -46.25
CA VAL A 46 31.88 47.54 -45.36
C VAL A 46 31.50 47.14 -43.92
N GLN A 47 32.30 47.57 -42.92
CA GLN A 47 31.93 47.61 -41.50
C GLN A 47 31.80 49.06 -41.05
N HIS A 48 31.12 49.36 -39.93
CA HIS A 48 31.70 50.28 -38.94
C HIS A 48 31.02 50.23 -37.54
N ARG A 49 31.84 50.47 -36.50
CA ARG A 49 31.40 50.90 -35.15
C ARG A 49 31.43 52.43 -35.05
N HIS A 50 30.70 53.02 -34.09
CA HIS A 50 31.09 53.95 -33.00
C HIS A 50 29.79 54.48 -32.35
N TYR A 51 29.55 54.59 -31.02
CA TYR A 51 30.23 55.13 -29.83
C TYR A 51 29.79 56.56 -29.41
N LEU A 52 29.49 56.71 -28.10
CA LEU A 52 29.36 57.92 -27.27
C LEU A 52 28.11 58.85 -27.38
N SER A 53 27.48 59.02 -26.22
CA SER A 53 26.87 60.27 -25.70
C SER A 53 26.82 60.17 -24.16
N PHE A 54 26.81 61.29 -23.44
CA PHE A 54 27.08 61.37 -21.98
C PHE A 54 26.16 62.39 -21.27
N LEU A 55 26.11 62.30 -19.93
CA LEU A 55 25.71 63.33 -18.94
C LEU A 55 24.21 63.69 -18.71
N HIS A 56 23.78 63.48 -17.45
CA HIS A 56 23.12 64.43 -16.51
C HIS A 56 22.15 65.51 -17.06
N PHE A 57 20.96 65.73 -16.47
CA PHE A 57 20.81 66.30 -15.12
C PHE A 57 19.44 66.03 -14.43
N THR A 58 19.26 66.56 -13.21
CA THR A 58 18.10 66.39 -12.29
C THR A 58 17.29 67.67 -12.03
N ILE A 59 16.11 67.53 -11.37
CA ILE A 59 15.33 68.50 -10.56
C ILE A 59 14.15 69.28 -11.23
N ALA A 60 13.08 69.44 -10.41
CA ALA A 60 11.96 70.41 -10.42
C ALA A 60 10.56 70.00 -10.93
N SER A 61 9.56 70.31 -10.08
CA SER A 61 8.08 70.31 -10.27
C SER A 61 7.58 71.79 -10.33
N PRO A 62 6.27 72.16 -10.17
CA PRO A 62 4.99 71.42 -10.24
C PRO A 62 4.07 72.00 -11.38
N PRO A 63 3.02 72.87 -11.22
CA PRO A 63 1.80 72.83 -10.37
C PRO A 63 0.42 73.16 -11.04
N HIS A 64 -0.69 72.68 -10.44
CA HIS A 64 -2.10 73.16 -10.56
C HIS A 64 -2.82 73.06 -11.94
N THR A 65 -4.15 73.17 -12.10
CA THR A 65 -5.36 73.50 -11.27
C THR A 65 -6.45 72.41 -11.46
N ALA A 66 -7.22 71.91 -10.47
CA ALA A 66 -8.21 72.51 -9.54
C ALA A 66 -9.62 72.73 -10.13
N ASP A 67 -10.66 72.19 -9.46
CA ASP A 67 -12.07 72.61 -9.51
C ASP A 67 -12.81 72.19 -8.20
N THR A 68 -14.08 72.59 -8.01
CA THR A 68 -14.76 72.67 -6.67
C THR A 68 -16.10 71.89 -6.61
N SER A 69 -16.87 71.76 -5.51
CA SER A 69 -16.94 72.40 -4.17
C SER A 69 -17.39 71.34 -3.09
N THR A 70 -18.06 71.53 -1.94
CA THR A 70 -18.87 72.62 -1.32
C THR A 70 -18.68 72.73 0.23
N THR A 71 -19.70 72.49 1.07
CA THR A 71 -19.80 72.78 2.54
C THR A 71 -20.75 71.76 3.22
N MET A 72 -20.94 71.59 4.55
CA MET A 72 -20.75 72.34 5.83
C MET A 72 -20.49 71.33 7.02
N ALA A 73 -20.33 71.67 8.31
CA ALA A 73 -19.55 72.71 9.04
C ALA A 73 -19.72 72.59 10.59
N SER A 74 -18.62 72.42 11.37
CA SER A 74 -18.41 72.71 12.83
C SER A 74 -17.03 72.13 13.24
N GLN A 75 -16.05 72.73 13.94
CA GLN A 75 -15.91 73.83 14.94
C GLN A 75 -16.43 73.46 16.36
N VAL A 76 -15.72 73.66 17.50
CA VAL A 76 -14.53 74.50 17.84
C VAL A 76 -13.51 73.71 18.78
N PRO A 77 -12.60 74.24 19.65
CA PRO A 77 -11.15 74.08 19.44
C PRO A 77 -10.28 73.36 20.51
N PHE A 78 -9.00 73.27 20.12
CA PHE A 78 -7.76 72.93 20.84
C PHE A 78 -7.25 74.09 21.75
N HIS A 79 -6.62 73.81 22.91
CA HIS A 79 -5.31 74.35 23.37
C HIS A 79 -5.01 74.10 24.87
N GLY A 80 -3.74 73.85 25.20
CA GLY A 80 -3.21 73.72 26.57
C GLY A 80 -1.83 73.07 26.55
N LEU A 81 -0.78 73.77 27.03
CA LEU A 81 0.62 73.37 26.83
C LEU A 81 1.44 73.41 28.14
N LEU A 82 2.35 72.42 28.25
CA LEU A 82 3.63 72.46 28.98
C LEU A 82 3.67 72.21 30.52
N LEU A 83 4.54 71.25 30.86
CA LEU A 83 5.37 71.14 32.08
C LEU A 83 4.73 71.22 33.49
N LEU A 84 4.80 70.09 34.21
CA LEU A 84 5.63 70.00 35.43
C LEU A 84 5.96 68.53 35.79
N LEU A 85 7.25 68.29 36.11
CA LEU A 85 7.82 67.12 36.78
C LEU A 85 8.73 67.71 37.89
N PRO A 86 8.90 67.08 39.08
CA PRO A 86 9.43 65.71 39.13
C PRO A 86 8.96 64.81 40.29
N LEU A 87 9.18 63.51 40.14
CA LEU A 87 9.86 62.75 41.19
C LEU A 87 10.69 61.61 40.58
N LEU A 88 11.95 61.46 41.01
CA LEU A 88 12.83 60.38 40.55
C LEU A 88 12.66 59.15 41.44
N THR A 89 12.32 58.02 40.83
CA THR A 89 13.02 56.76 41.12
C THR A 89 13.56 56.22 39.80
N ILE A 90 14.80 56.57 39.46
CA ILE A 90 15.49 55.96 38.32
C ILE A 90 15.94 54.56 38.75
N THR A 91 15.02 53.60 38.69
CA THR A 91 15.42 52.23 38.40
C THR A 91 15.93 52.25 36.96
N THR A 92 17.22 52.00 36.77
CA THR A 92 17.78 51.80 35.43
C THR A 92 17.05 50.63 34.77
N ALA A 93 16.21 50.92 33.78
CA ALA A 93 15.47 49.92 33.04
C ALA A 93 16.46 49.09 32.22
N SER A 94 16.99 48.02 32.82
CA SER A 94 17.84 47.05 32.15
C SER A 94 17.06 46.47 30.98
N SER A 95 17.45 46.85 29.76
CA SER A 95 16.90 46.27 28.55
C SER A 95 17.09 44.77 28.61
N ALA A 96 15.99 44.01 28.51
CA ALA A 96 16.02 42.56 28.62
C ALA A 96 17.09 41.98 27.66
N PRO A 97 17.94 41.02 28.11
CA PRO A 97 19.02 40.50 27.28
C PRO A 97 18.54 40.01 25.91
N LEU A 98 19.32 40.26 24.86
CA LEU A 98 18.94 39.93 23.48
C LEU A 98 18.55 38.45 23.30
N PRO A 99 19.21 37.44 23.89
CA PRO A 99 18.77 36.04 23.81
C PRO A 99 17.41 35.79 24.49
N LEU A 100 17.15 36.45 25.63
CA LEU A 100 15.86 36.37 26.32
C LEU A 100 14.73 36.98 25.47
N LEU A 101 14.99 38.14 24.86
CA LEU A 101 14.05 38.76 23.90
C LEU A 101 13.82 37.87 22.67
N ALA A 102 14.86 37.20 22.16
CA ALA A 102 14.75 36.31 21.01
C ALA A 102 13.89 35.08 21.30
N LEU A 103 14.15 34.40 22.42
CA LEU A 103 13.41 33.21 22.86
C LEU A 103 11.95 33.55 23.22
N LEU A 104 11.70 34.69 23.87
CA LEU A 104 10.34 35.16 24.13
C LEU A 104 9.62 35.62 22.84
N SER A 105 10.33 36.23 21.89
CA SER A 105 9.75 36.53 20.57
C SER A 105 9.38 35.25 19.81
N LEU A 106 10.23 34.23 19.86
CA LEU A 106 9.95 32.92 19.26
C LEU A 106 8.72 32.29 19.92
N LYS A 107 8.65 32.23 21.26
CA LYS A 107 7.44 31.76 21.96
C LYS A 107 6.18 32.53 21.54
N SER A 108 6.27 33.84 21.37
CA SER A 108 5.12 34.67 20.99
C SER A 108 4.61 34.47 19.56
N SER A 109 5.41 33.87 18.67
CA SER A 109 4.99 33.52 17.30
C SER A 109 4.63 32.03 17.12
N LEU A 110 4.66 31.27 18.22
CA LEU A 110 4.30 29.86 18.28
C LEU A 110 2.98 29.65 19.00
N ASN A 111 2.16 28.75 18.48
CA ASN A 111 0.97 28.23 19.14
C ASN A 111 1.36 26.93 19.85
N ASP A 112 1.17 26.91 21.17
CA ASP A 112 1.63 25.86 22.10
C ASP A 112 0.42 25.29 22.88
N PRO A 113 -0.39 24.41 22.27
CA PRO A 113 -1.60 23.88 22.89
C PRO A 113 -1.29 22.92 24.05
N ALA A 114 -0.08 22.37 24.11
CA ALA A 114 0.38 21.46 25.17
C ALA A 114 1.03 22.19 26.36
N GLY A 115 1.32 23.49 26.24
CA GLY A 115 2.07 24.25 27.25
C GLY A 115 3.54 23.82 27.38
N ALA A 116 4.12 23.22 26.34
CA ALA A 116 5.49 22.70 26.33
C ALA A 116 6.55 23.80 26.49
N LEU A 117 6.21 25.05 26.14
CA LEU A 117 7.03 26.24 26.32
C LEU A 117 6.63 27.04 27.56
N SER A 118 5.77 26.50 28.45
CA SER A 118 5.33 27.19 29.67
C SER A 118 6.47 27.74 30.55
N PRO A 119 7.66 27.10 30.72
CA PRO A 119 8.74 27.67 31.52
C PRO A 119 9.38 28.93 30.95
N TRP A 120 9.26 29.14 29.62
CA TRP A 120 9.88 30.26 28.91
C TRP A 120 9.14 31.58 29.25
N THR A 121 9.52 32.23 30.35
CA THR A 121 8.90 33.47 30.84
C THR A 121 9.93 34.41 31.47
N TYR A 122 9.64 35.73 31.46
CA TYR A 122 10.49 36.71 32.13
C TYR A 122 10.57 36.47 33.65
N ALA A 123 9.49 36.01 34.28
CA ALA A 123 9.46 35.66 35.70
C ALA A 123 10.37 34.46 36.04
N ALA A 124 10.38 33.41 35.21
CA ALA A 124 11.29 32.28 35.36
C ALA A 124 12.76 32.71 35.15
N ALA A 125 13.03 33.57 34.16
CA ALA A 125 14.37 34.12 33.96
C ALA A 125 14.86 34.96 35.15
N ALA A 126 14.02 35.86 35.67
CA ALA A 126 14.35 36.73 36.80
C ALA A 126 14.54 35.97 38.11
N SER A 127 13.70 34.96 38.39
CA SER A 127 13.81 34.14 39.61
C SER A 127 15.03 33.21 39.58
N ALA A 128 15.35 32.59 38.45
CA ALA A 128 16.58 31.81 38.31
C ALA A 128 17.83 32.71 38.41
N GLY A 129 17.79 33.93 37.87
CA GLY A 129 18.87 34.92 37.99
C GLY A 129 19.12 35.45 39.41
N ALA A 130 18.24 35.17 40.38
CA ALA A 130 18.48 35.44 41.80
C ALA A 130 19.32 34.34 42.49
N THR A 131 19.56 33.21 41.82
CA THR A 131 20.47 32.16 42.30
C THR A 131 21.92 32.48 41.89
N ARG A 132 22.91 31.96 42.62
CA ARG A 132 24.35 32.20 42.34
C ARG A 132 24.90 31.39 41.14
N SER A 133 24.08 31.12 40.12
CA SER A 133 24.57 30.45 38.91
C SER A 133 25.37 31.42 38.04
N LEU A 134 26.42 30.91 37.41
CA LEU A 134 27.18 31.62 36.37
C LEU A 134 26.54 31.46 34.98
N SER A 135 25.63 30.49 34.79
CA SER A 135 24.93 30.28 33.53
C SER A 135 23.73 31.23 33.37
N PRO A 136 23.49 31.80 32.18
CA PRO A 136 22.29 32.59 31.94
C PRO A 136 21.00 31.75 32.13
N PRO A 137 19.92 32.33 32.70
CA PRO A 137 18.80 31.54 33.21
C PRO A 137 17.95 30.86 32.13
N TRP A 138 17.99 31.36 30.89
CA TRP A 138 17.34 30.70 29.75
C TRP A 138 18.05 29.42 29.30
N CYS A 139 19.31 29.20 29.67
CA CYS A 139 20.06 27.98 29.34
C CYS A 139 19.58 26.74 30.11
N ALA A 140 18.67 26.91 31.07
CA ALA A 140 17.96 25.83 31.75
C ALA A 140 16.54 25.60 31.20
N TRP A 141 16.12 26.32 30.15
CA TRP A 141 14.78 26.16 29.57
C TRP A 141 14.70 24.92 28.67
N PRO A 142 13.60 24.13 28.71
CA PRO A 142 13.46 22.93 27.87
C PRO A 142 13.61 23.25 26.38
N GLY A 143 14.63 22.67 25.75
CA GLY A 143 14.97 22.89 24.35
C GLY A 143 15.96 24.01 24.05
N VAL A 144 16.45 24.76 25.04
CA VAL A 144 17.48 25.79 24.82
C VAL A 144 18.85 25.18 25.12
N VAL A 145 19.78 25.29 24.16
CA VAL A 145 21.18 24.88 24.30
C VAL A 145 22.05 26.11 24.20
N CYS A 146 22.90 26.34 25.20
CA CYS A 146 23.84 27.44 25.24
C CYS A 146 25.29 26.97 25.10
N ASP A 147 26.15 27.86 24.60
CA ASP A 147 27.60 27.68 24.71
C ASP A 147 28.04 27.74 26.19
N ALA A 148 28.93 26.83 26.60
CA ALA A 148 29.33 26.68 27.99
C ALA A 148 30.33 27.76 28.48
N ALA A 149 30.96 28.51 27.57
CA ALA A 149 31.92 29.56 27.88
C ALA A 149 31.35 30.97 27.72
N THR A 150 30.46 31.21 26.74
CA THR A 150 29.84 32.54 26.51
C THR A 150 28.41 32.66 27.04
N GLY A 151 27.68 31.55 27.20
CA GLY A 151 26.25 31.57 27.53
C GLY A 151 25.32 31.97 26.38
N ASP A 152 25.85 32.13 25.16
CA ASP A 152 25.09 32.40 23.95
C ASP A 152 24.18 31.22 23.58
N VAL A 153 22.99 31.48 23.05
CA VAL A 153 22.09 30.43 22.55
C VAL A 153 22.62 29.90 21.23
N VAL A 154 23.13 28.68 21.24
CA VAL A 154 23.70 27.98 20.07
C VAL A 154 22.78 26.90 19.51
N GLY A 155 21.81 26.40 20.28
CA GLY A 155 20.82 25.43 19.82
C GLY A 155 19.42 25.72 20.34
N VAL A 156 18.42 25.47 19.50
CA VAL A 156 17.00 25.49 19.86
C VAL A 156 16.36 24.21 19.32
N ASP A 157 15.99 23.31 20.23
CA ASP A 157 15.27 22.07 19.95
C ASP A 157 13.85 22.15 20.50
N LEU A 158 12.88 22.24 19.61
CA LEU A 158 11.44 22.28 19.88
C LEU A 158 10.73 21.03 19.33
N SER A 159 11.46 19.95 19.05
CA SER A 159 10.90 18.76 18.42
C SER A 159 9.89 18.03 19.32
N ARG A 160 8.91 17.38 18.69
CA ARG A 160 7.89 16.53 19.35
C ARG A 160 7.05 17.25 20.42
N ARG A 161 6.61 18.49 20.12
CA ARG A 161 5.86 19.35 21.07
C ARG A 161 4.46 19.77 20.62
N ASN A 162 3.99 19.27 19.47
CA ASN A 162 2.71 19.65 18.88
C ASN A 162 2.56 21.19 18.67
N LEU A 163 3.68 21.84 18.31
CA LEU A 163 3.73 23.27 18.07
C LEU A 163 3.26 23.61 16.66
N SER A 164 2.62 24.77 16.52
CA SER A 164 2.27 25.37 15.23
C SER A 164 2.55 26.87 15.24
N GLY A 165 2.22 27.59 14.16
CA GLY A 165 2.59 29.01 13.99
C GLY A 165 3.82 29.16 13.10
N THR A 166 4.69 30.13 13.38
CA THR A 166 5.84 30.44 12.50
C THR A 166 7.06 30.96 13.26
N VAL A 167 8.23 30.96 12.63
CA VAL A 167 9.47 31.53 13.18
C VAL A 167 9.47 33.04 12.95
N SER A 168 9.27 33.81 14.03
CA SER A 168 9.33 35.27 14.05
C SER A 168 10.60 35.81 13.35
N PRO A 169 10.49 36.75 12.39
CA PRO A 169 11.65 37.43 11.81
C PRO A 169 12.51 38.15 12.86
N THR A 170 11.90 38.67 13.93
CA THR A 170 12.61 39.28 15.05
C THR A 170 13.40 38.25 15.85
N ALA A 171 12.81 37.07 16.13
CA ALA A 171 13.52 35.99 16.82
C ALA A 171 14.70 35.48 15.98
N ALA A 172 14.49 35.25 14.68
CA ALA A 172 15.54 34.80 13.78
C ALA A 172 16.67 35.85 13.63
N ALA A 173 16.35 37.13 13.52
CA ALA A 173 17.35 38.20 13.45
C ALA A 173 18.19 38.33 14.73
N LEU A 174 17.59 38.10 15.90
CA LEU A 174 18.31 38.13 17.19
C LEU A 174 19.12 36.86 17.46
N LEU A 175 18.71 35.69 16.95
CA LEU A 175 19.45 34.42 17.08
C LEU A 175 20.53 34.22 16.00
N ALA A 176 20.44 34.91 14.86
CA ALA A 176 21.38 34.81 13.75
C ALA A 176 22.88 34.96 14.09
N PRO A 177 23.30 35.77 15.09
CA PRO A 177 24.71 35.88 15.46
C PRO A 177 25.30 34.66 16.18
N THR A 178 24.47 33.73 16.70
CA THR A 178 24.93 32.66 17.61
C THR A 178 24.39 31.27 17.27
N LEU A 179 23.18 31.15 16.71
CA LEU A 179 22.49 29.87 16.56
C LEU A 179 23.14 28.97 15.51
N ALA A 180 23.58 27.79 15.96
CA ALA A 180 24.21 26.74 15.17
C ALA A 180 23.31 25.51 14.95
N SER A 181 22.26 25.31 15.76
CA SER A 181 21.28 24.24 15.55
C SER A 181 19.84 24.71 15.77
N LEU A 182 18.94 24.30 14.87
CA LEU A 182 17.50 24.51 14.96
C LEU A 182 16.79 23.20 14.61
N ASN A 183 16.10 22.61 15.58
CA ASN A 183 15.28 21.42 15.41
C ASN A 183 13.82 21.75 15.73
N LEU A 184 12.96 21.62 14.72
CA LEU A 184 11.51 21.85 14.77
C LEU A 184 10.73 20.57 14.41
N SER A 185 11.39 19.42 14.36
CA SER A 185 10.81 18.19 13.81
C SER A 185 9.63 17.62 14.60
N TRP A 186 8.78 16.83 13.94
CA TRP A 186 7.60 16.19 14.56
C TRP A 186 6.68 17.21 15.25
N ASN A 187 6.14 18.13 14.46
CA ASN A 187 5.26 19.22 14.92
C ASN A 187 4.16 19.49 13.88
N ALA A 188 3.31 20.48 14.17
CA ALA A 188 2.23 20.94 13.32
C ALA A 188 2.57 22.28 12.62
N PHE A 189 3.82 22.47 12.20
CA PHE A 189 4.18 23.65 11.41
C PHE A 189 3.60 23.55 10.00
N THR A 190 2.84 24.58 9.59
CA THR A 190 2.10 24.63 8.32
C THR A 190 2.44 25.90 7.55
N GLY A 191 2.22 25.89 6.23
CA GLY A 191 2.45 27.06 5.39
C GLY A 191 3.87 27.08 4.82
N GLU A 192 4.26 28.19 4.20
CA GLU A 192 5.57 28.33 3.56
C GLU A 192 6.69 28.38 4.61
N LEU A 193 7.83 27.76 4.33
CA LEU A 193 9.02 27.83 5.20
C LEU A 193 9.44 29.31 5.34
N PRO A 194 9.36 29.94 6.53
CA PRO A 194 9.54 31.39 6.64
C PRO A 194 10.97 31.81 6.23
N PRO A 195 11.15 32.71 5.25
CA PRO A 195 12.48 33.17 4.79
C PRO A 195 13.36 33.80 5.89
N ALA A 196 12.78 34.12 7.04
CA ALA A 196 13.47 34.46 8.28
C ALA A 196 14.51 33.40 8.70
N VAL A 197 14.27 32.11 8.43
CA VAL A 197 15.23 31.03 8.72
C VAL A 197 16.56 31.25 7.98
N PHE A 198 16.53 31.80 6.76
CA PHE A 198 17.73 32.13 5.98
C PHE A 198 18.49 33.38 6.47
N LEU A 199 18.09 33.97 7.61
CA LEU A 199 18.90 34.94 8.35
C LEU A 199 19.93 34.26 9.25
N LEU A 200 19.72 33.00 9.64
CA LEU A 200 20.53 32.24 10.60
C LEU A 200 21.86 31.74 10.00
N ARG A 201 22.71 32.63 9.47
CA ARG A 201 23.88 32.25 8.64
C ARG A 201 24.94 31.37 9.31
N ARG A 202 24.91 31.23 10.65
CA ARG A 202 25.79 30.35 11.43
C ARG A 202 25.22 28.93 11.65
N LEU A 203 24.02 28.65 11.15
CA LEU A 203 23.33 27.38 11.31
C LEU A 203 24.10 26.24 10.64
N VAL A 204 24.40 25.19 11.41
CA VAL A 204 25.11 23.97 11.03
C VAL A 204 24.14 22.79 10.88
N LYS A 205 23.11 22.70 11.74
CA LYS A 205 21.98 21.76 11.58
C LYS A 205 20.64 22.50 11.50
N LEU A 206 19.89 22.27 10.42
CA LEU A 206 18.47 22.60 10.30
C LEU A 206 17.68 21.29 10.16
N ASP A 207 16.67 21.11 11.01
CA ASP A 207 15.81 19.93 11.03
C ASP A 207 14.36 20.38 11.18
N ILE A 208 13.60 20.23 10.09
CA ILE A 208 12.18 20.59 9.96
C ILE A 208 11.34 19.38 9.54
N SER A 209 11.88 18.18 9.73
CA SER A 209 11.27 16.91 9.34
C SER A 209 9.93 16.64 10.06
N HIS A 210 9.05 15.83 9.46
CA HIS A 210 7.72 15.49 9.99
C HIS A 210 6.90 16.72 10.39
N ASN A 211 6.53 17.51 9.38
CA ASN A 211 5.72 18.72 9.51
C ASN A 211 4.76 18.84 8.30
N PHE A 212 4.14 20.00 8.13
CA PHE A 212 3.15 20.33 7.09
C PHE A 212 3.59 21.58 6.29
N PHE A 213 4.90 21.88 6.24
CA PHE A 213 5.41 23.01 5.44
C PHE A 213 5.11 22.77 3.96
N ASN A 214 4.60 23.79 3.26
CA ASN A 214 4.11 23.68 1.89
C ASN A 214 4.59 24.83 0.99
N SER A 215 3.98 24.96 -0.21
CA SER A 215 4.46 25.77 -1.33
C SER A 215 5.85 25.32 -1.84
N THR A 216 6.40 26.08 -2.78
CA THR A 216 7.79 25.93 -3.24
C THR A 216 8.77 26.16 -2.08
N PHE A 217 9.79 25.30 -1.94
CA PHE A 217 10.88 25.55 -1.00
C PHE A 217 11.60 26.87 -1.38
N PRO A 218 11.61 27.89 -0.50
CA PRO A 218 11.91 29.25 -0.95
C PRO A 218 13.40 29.50 -1.23
N ASP A 219 13.63 30.40 -2.19
CA ASP A 219 14.98 30.87 -2.55
C ASP A 219 15.68 31.57 -1.38
N GLY A 220 16.97 31.29 -1.23
CA GLY A 220 17.81 31.86 -0.18
C GLY A 220 18.56 30.83 0.68
N ILE A 221 18.34 29.52 0.48
CA ILE A 221 19.04 28.46 1.22
C ILE A 221 20.57 28.59 1.19
N ALA A 222 21.15 29.01 0.05
CA ALA A 222 22.59 29.28 -0.12
C ALA A 222 23.19 30.27 0.91
N ARG A 223 22.35 31.11 1.55
CA ARG A 223 22.79 32.03 2.62
C ARG A 223 23.22 31.30 3.89
N LEU A 224 22.86 30.02 4.03
CA LEU A 224 23.26 29.13 5.11
C LEU A 224 24.57 28.38 4.78
N GLY A 225 25.60 29.05 4.24
CA GLY A 225 26.89 28.43 3.88
C GLY A 225 27.71 27.79 5.04
N SER A 226 27.15 27.75 6.25
CA SER A 226 27.67 27.01 7.41
C SER A 226 27.03 25.61 7.57
N LEU A 227 25.97 25.31 6.81
CA LEU A 227 25.10 24.15 7.01
C LEU A 227 25.79 22.84 6.62
N SER A 228 25.76 21.87 7.54
CA SER A 228 26.26 20.50 7.39
C SER A 228 25.10 19.48 7.33
N VAL A 229 24.01 19.74 8.05
CA VAL A 229 22.80 18.90 8.07
C VAL A 229 21.57 19.73 7.68
N LEU A 230 20.89 19.30 6.63
CA LEU A 230 19.54 19.74 6.26
C LEU A 230 18.61 18.53 6.19
N ASP A 231 17.67 18.44 7.14
CA ASP A 231 16.56 17.48 7.06
C ASP A 231 15.21 18.21 6.98
N ALA A 232 14.44 17.90 5.95
CA ALA A 232 13.07 18.36 5.74
C ALA A 232 12.12 17.21 5.34
N TYR A 233 12.48 15.96 5.65
CA TYR A 233 11.69 14.76 5.34
C TYR A 233 10.24 14.85 5.82
N SER A 234 9.30 14.22 5.12
CA SER A 234 7.88 14.16 5.51
C SER A 234 7.27 15.56 5.70
N ASN A 235 7.09 16.26 4.58
CA ASN A 235 6.50 17.60 4.50
C ASN A 235 5.55 17.70 3.29
N CYS A 236 5.03 18.89 3.01
CA CYS A 236 4.11 19.18 1.91
C CYS A 236 4.76 20.09 0.85
N PHE A 237 6.09 20.14 0.74
CA PHE A 237 6.79 21.00 -0.23
C PHE A 237 6.50 20.60 -1.67
N GLU A 238 6.28 21.58 -2.55
CA GLU A 238 5.95 21.42 -3.96
C GLU A 238 6.99 22.08 -4.88
N GLY A 239 6.86 21.90 -6.19
CA GLY A 239 7.73 22.56 -7.18
C GLY A 239 9.14 21.97 -7.27
N GLN A 240 10.06 22.69 -7.88
CA GLN A 240 11.41 22.18 -8.16
C GLN A 240 12.32 22.21 -6.92
N LEU A 241 13.26 21.26 -6.85
CA LEU A 241 14.35 21.29 -5.87
C LEU A 241 15.21 22.56 -6.08
N PRO A 242 15.49 23.36 -5.03
CA PRO A 242 16.13 24.66 -5.19
C PRO A 242 17.63 24.52 -5.51
N ARG A 243 18.03 25.01 -6.69
CA ARG A 243 19.41 24.89 -7.23
C ARG A 243 20.50 25.43 -6.29
N GLY A 244 20.18 26.47 -5.51
CA GLY A 244 21.09 27.06 -4.51
C GLY A 244 21.53 26.11 -3.39
N ILE A 245 20.99 24.89 -3.32
CA ILE A 245 21.56 23.81 -2.51
C ILE A 245 23.02 23.52 -2.91
N GLY A 246 23.39 23.57 -4.19
CA GLY A 246 24.75 23.27 -4.66
C GLY A 246 25.85 24.20 -4.09
N GLU A 247 25.46 25.39 -3.62
CA GLU A 247 26.37 26.35 -2.96
C GLU A 247 26.74 25.96 -1.52
N LEU A 248 26.06 24.96 -0.93
CA LEU A 248 26.27 24.52 0.45
C LEU A 248 27.50 23.60 0.59
N GLN A 249 28.68 24.15 0.34
CA GLN A 249 29.97 23.42 0.29
C GLN A 249 30.43 22.74 1.61
N ARG A 250 29.61 22.78 2.67
CA ARG A 250 29.79 22.05 3.94
C ARG A 250 28.77 20.94 4.19
N LEU A 251 27.80 20.75 3.30
CA LEU A 251 26.68 19.85 3.51
C LEU A 251 27.13 18.38 3.46
N GLU A 252 26.98 17.67 4.58
CA GLU A 252 27.26 16.24 4.72
C GLU A 252 25.98 15.39 4.67
N HIS A 253 24.83 15.95 5.08
CA HIS A 253 23.54 15.27 5.10
C HIS A 253 22.45 16.16 4.47
N LEU A 254 21.78 15.64 3.44
CA LEU A 254 20.64 16.25 2.77
C LEU A 254 19.48 15.27 2.67
N ASN A 255 18.38 15.57 3.36
CA ASN A 255 17.14 14.80 3.29
C ASN A 255 15.96 15.71 2.92
N LEU A 256 15.38 15.47 1.75
CA LEU A 256 14.20 16.16 1.20
C LEU A 256 13.13 15.14 0.75
N GLY A 257 13.12 13.95 1.35
CA GLY A 257 12.17 12.88 1.01
C GLY A 257 10.75 13.11 1.51
N GLY A 258 9.81 12.29 1.04
CA GLY A 258 8.43 12.29 1.53
C GLY A 258 7.74 13.65 1.38
N SER A 259 7.81 14.25 0.19
CA SER A 259 7.21 15.54 -0.15
C SER A 259 6.61 15.47 -1.57
N PHE A 260 6.34 16.61 -2.20
CA PHE A 260 5.78 16.70 -3.56
C PHE A 260 6.71 17.45 -4.54
N PHE A 261 8.03 17.39 -4.30
CA PHE A 261 9.02 18.01 -5.20
C PHE A 261 8.94 17.37 -6.59
N ASN A 262 9.02 18.20 -7.63
CA ASN A 262 8.84 17.83 -9.04
C ASN A 262 9.97 18.37 -9.94
N GLY A 263 9.90 18.05 -11.24
CA GLY A 263 11.00 18.29 -12.16
C GLY A 263 12.21 17.38 -11.90
N SER A 264 13.38 17.75 -12.40
CA SER A 264 14.60 16.95 -12.28
C SER A 264 15.43 17.27 -11.04
N ILE A 265 16.22 16.31 -10.57
CA ILE A 265 17.32 16.58 -9.64
C ILE A 265 18.27 17.61 -10.30
N PRO A 266 18.62 18.73 -9.65
CA PRO A 266 19.57 19.70 -10.19
C PRO A 266 20.97 19.10 -10.31
N VAL A 267 21.65 19.34 -11.44
CA VAL A 267 23.06 18.90 -11.64
C VAL A 267 24.00 19.56 -10.63
N GLU A 268 23.59 20.72 -10.10
CA GLU A 268 24.24 21.47 -9.04
C GLU A 268 24.37 20.66 -7.73
N VAL A 269 23.55 19.64 -7.50
CA VAL A 269 23.68 18.72 -6.34
C VAL A 269 24.99 17.92 -6.39
N GLY A 270 25.50 17.59 -7.59
CA GLY A 270 26.79 16.91 -7.76
C GLY A 270 28.01 17.74 -7.32
N GLN A 271 27.83 19.03 -7.04
CA GLN A 271 28.89 19.93 -6.57
C GLN A 271 29.16 19.83 -5.06
N LEU A 272 28.34 19.07 -4.32
CA LEU A 272 28.41 18.93 -2.86
C LEU A 272 29.52 17.97 -2.41
N ARG A 273 30.79 18.38 -2.52
CA ARG A 273 31.95 17.50 -2.30
C ARG A 273 32.12 16.93 -0.88
N GLN A 274 31.32 17.37 0.09
CA GLN A 274 31.28 16.82 1.47
C GLN A 274 30.12 15.86 1.71
N LEU A 275 29.20 15.67 0.75
CA LEU A 275 27.95 14.96 0.98
C LEU A 275 28.18 13.46 1.22
N ARG A 276 27.68 12.96 2.35
CA ARG A 276 27.69 11.55 2.78
C ARG A 276 26.31 10.90 2.65
N PHE A 277 25.25 11.66 2.85
CA PHE A 277 23.88 11.17 2.85
C PHE A 277 23.00 12.05 1.95
N LEU A 278 22.37 11.43 0.95
CA LEU A 278 21.40 12.06 0.05
C LEU A 278 20.12 11.23 -0.01
N HIS A 279 19.03 11.76 0.54
CA HIS A 279 17.70 11.16 0.47
C HIS A 279 16.71 12.12 -0.22
N LEU A 280 16.20 11.72 -1.38
CA LEU A 280 15.18 12.42 -2.18
C LEU A 280 13.97 11.52 -2.49
N ALA A 281 13.93 10.30 -1.94
CA ALA A 281 12.89 9.32 -2.23
C ALA A 281 11.49 9.74 -1.76
N GLY A 282 10.46 9.25 -2.45
CA GLY A 282 9.06 9.55 -2.13
C GLY A 282 8.68 10.98 -2.49
N ASN A 283 8.84 11.34 -3.76
CA ASN A 283 8.51 12.66 -4.33
C ASN A 283 7.83 12.50 -5.71
N ALA A 284 7.70 13.59 -6.46
CA ALA A 284 7.25 13.62 -7.86
C ALA A 284 8.39 13.96 -8.83
N LEU A 285 9.64 13.62 -8.48
CA LEU A 285 10.82 13.92 -9.30
C LEU A 285 10.80 13.09 -10.60
N SER A 286 11.37 13.64 -11.66
CA SER A 286 11.27 13.12 -13.02
C SER A 286 12.48 13.51 -13.88
N GLY A 287 12.48 13.15 -15.17
CA GLY A 287 13.64 13.31 -16.03
C GLY A 287 14.70 12.24 -15.77
N GLN A 288 15.93 12.48 -16.20
CA GLN A 288 17.05 11.54 -16.03
C GLN A 288 17.74 11.75 -14.68
N LEU A 289 18.31 10.68 -14.13
CA LEU A 289 19.26 10.76 -13.02
C LEU A 289 20.52 11.50 -13.49
N PRO A 290 20.92 12.64 -12.89
CA PRO A 290 22.10 13.37 -13.34
C PRO A 290 23.37 12.60 -12.98
N LYS A 291 24.20 12.34 -13.99
CA LYS A 291 25.49 11.65 -13.86
C LYS A 291 26.46 12.35 -12.91
N GLU A 292 26.29 13.66 -12.73
CA GLU A 292 27.07 14.53 -11.86
C GLU A 292 26.98 14.10 -10.38
N LEU A 293 25.92 13.38 -9.99
CA LEU A 293 25.85 12.73 -8.67
C LEU A 293 26.96 11.68 -8.47
N GLY A 294 27.44 11.04 -9.54
CA GLY A 294 28.58 10.12 -9.51
C GLY A 294 29.91 10.76 -9.10
N GLU A 295 30.00 12.09 -9.09
CA GLU A 295 31.17 12.82 -8.60
C GLU A 295 31.17 13.08 -7.07
N LEU A 296 30.15 12.62 -6.36
CA LEU A 296 30.01 12.74 -4.90
C LEU A 296 30.90 11.70 -4.18
N ALA A 297 32.21 11.88 -4.27
CA ALA A 297 33.22 10.90 -3.86
C ALA A 297 33.23 10.50 -2.37
N LEU A 298 32.45 11.18 -1.50
CA LEU A 298 32.28 10.85 -0.08
C LEU A 298 30.91 10.25 0.26
N LEU A 299 30.04 10.02 -0.72
CA LEU A 299 28.67 9.56 -0.51
C LEU A 299 28.64 8.12 0.01
N GLU A 300 28.01 7.92 1.17
CA GLU A 300 27.83 6.62 1.84
C GLU A 300 26.39 6.09 1.68
N HIS A 301 25.40 7.00 1.53
CA HIS A 301 23.97 6.67 1.36
C HIS A 301 23.35 7.49 0.23
N LEU A 302 22.75 6.82 -0.77
CA LEU A 302 22.01 7.43 -1.87
C LEU A 302 20.64 6.78 -2.02
N GLU A 303 19.59 7.57 -1.79
CA GLU A 303 18.20 7.09 -1.78
C GLU A 303 17.30 8.04 -2.57
N VAL A 304 16.94 7.62 -3.78
CA VAL A 304 16.20 8.44 -4.75
C VAL A 304 14.97 7.71 -5.32
N GLY A 305 14.66 6.52 -4.82
CA GLY A 305 13.51 5.71 -5.24
C GLY A 305 12.13 6.38 -5.09
N TYR A 306 11.07 5.66 -5.44
CA TYR A 306 9.68 6.11 -5.30
C TYR A 306 9.41 7.47 -6.00
N ASN A 307 9.92 7.59 -7.23
CA ASN A 307 9.89 8.78 -8.09
C ASN A 307 9.50 8.39 -9.54
N GLY A 308 9.50 9.32 -10.49
CA GLY A 308 9.06 9.15 -11.88
C GLY A 308 10.15 9.42 -12.93
N TYR A 309 11.34 8.84 -12.79
CA TYR A 309 12.46 9.08 -13.70
C TYR A 309 12.29 8.43 -15.08
N ASN A 310 13.20 8.78 -16.00
CA ASN A 310 13.37 8.15 -17.30
C ASN A 310 14.87 7.99 -17.62
N GLY A 311 15.18 7.36 -18.76
CA GLY A 311 16.55 6.90 -19.05
C GLY A 311 16.95 5.70 -18.18
N GLY A 312 18.26 5.56 -17.92
CA GLY A 312 18.83 4.49 -17.11
C GLY A 312 19.71 5.00 -15.96
N ILE A 313 20.28 4.07 -15.20
CA ILE A 313 21.24 4.38 -14.12
C ILE A 313 22.56 4.86 -14.76
N PRO A 314 23.12 6.03 -14.41
CA PRO A 314 24.39 6.50 -14.96
C PRO A 314 25.54 5.56 -14.61
N ALA A 315 26.44 5.30 -15.57
CA ALA A 315 27.64 4.48 -15.35
C ALA A 315 28.60 5.16 -14.36
N GLU A 316 28.58 6.49 -14.31
CA GLU A 316 29.30 7.35 -13.39
C GLU A 316 28.99 7.06 -11.91
N PHE A 317 27.84 6.44 -11.59
CA PHE A 317 27.53 6.01 -10.20
C PHE A 317 28.51 4.93 -9.71
N GLY A 318 29.21 4.22 -10.60
CA GLY A 318 30.33 3.33 -10.23
C GLY A 318 31.53 4.05 -9.61
N GLY A 319 31.61 5.39 -9.71
CA GLY A 319 32.62 6.24 -9.07
C GLY A 319 32.41 6.47 -7.56
N LEU A 320 31.24 6.10 -7.02
CA LEU A 320 30.84 6.36 -5.63
C LEU A 320 31.51 5.40 -4.62
N THR A 321 32.85 5.35 -4.59
CA THR A 321 33.62 4.31 -3.88
C THR A 321 33.37 4.17 -2.37
N GLN A 322 32.73 5.16 -1.71
CA GLN A 322 32.37 5.10 -0.29
C GLN A 322 30.96 4.54 -0.04
N LEU A 323 30.15 4.35 -1.10
CA LEU A 323 28.72 4.04 -1.03
C LEU A 323 28.46 2.67 -0.41
N ARG A 324 27.51 2.64 0.53
CA ARG A 324 27.04 1.46 1.26
C ARG A 324 25.58 1.14 0.95
N TYR A 325 24.76 2.16 0.75
CA TYR A 325 23.33 2.03 0.48
C TYR A 325 22.99 2.74 -0.83
N LEU A 326 22.37 2.01 -1.75
CA LEU A 326 21.83 2.55 -3.01
C LEU A 326 20.39 2.09 -3.21
N ASP A 327 19.44 3.01 -3.12
CA ASP A 327 18.04 2.79 -3.47
C ASP A 327 17.61 3.68 -4.64
N ILE A 328 17.18 3.02 -5.71
CA ILE A 328 16.51 3.61 -6.89
C ILE A 328 15.24 2.79 -7.20
N ALA A 329 14.62 2.19 -6.18
CA ALA A 329 13.46 1.32 -6.34
C ALA A 329 12.19 2.10 -6.72
N ALA A 330 11.23 1.45 -7.37
CA ALA A 330 9.93 2.04 -7.75
C ALA A 330 10.04 3.40 -8.48
N ALA A 331 11.10 3.58 -9.29
CA ALA A 331 11.53 4.88 -9.80
C ALA A 331 11.37 5.06 -11.33
N ASN A 332 10.77 4.07 -12.00
CA ASN A 332 10.51 4.04 -13.46
C ASN A 332 11.78 4.02 -14.36
N VAL A 333 12.96 3.79 -13.79
CA VAL A 333 14.25 3.72 -14.50
C VAL A 333 14.31 2.49 -15.42
N SER A 334 15.01 2.60 -16.55
CA SER A 334 14.97 1.63 -17.66
C SER A 334 16.35 1.36 -18.30
N GLY A 335 16.42 0.43 -19.24
CA GLY A 335 17.68 0.08 -19.92
C GLY A 335 18.53 -0.90 -19.13
N SER A 336 19.80 -1.06 -19.50
CA SER A 336 20.70 -2.07 -18.91
C SER A 336 21.27 -1.66 -17.56
N LEU A 337 21.43 -2.65 -16.67
CA LEU A 337 22.23 -2.51 -15.45
C LEU A 337 23.70 -2.17 -15.79
N PRO A 338 24.26 -1.05 -15.31
CA PRO A 338 25.64 -0.69 -15.63
C PRO A 338 26.66 -1.61 -14.94
N PRO A 339 27.62 -2.21 -15.68
CA PRO A 339 28.68 -3.04 -15.10
C PRO A 339 29.62 -2.26 -14.16
N GLU A 340 29.72 -0.94 -14.32
CA GLU A 340 30.57 -0.03 -13.54
C GLU A 340 30.20 -0.03 -12.05
N LEU A 341 28.94 -0.30 -11.69
CA LEU A 341 28.53 -0.46 -10.29
C LEU A 341 29.29 -1.59 -9.58
N GLY A 342 29.86 -2.56 -10.31
CA GLY A 342 30.78 -3.56 -9.75
C GLY A 342 32.08 -2.98 -9.18
N GLY A 343 32.34 -1.68 -9.34
CA GLY A 343 33.42 -0.97 -8.65
C GLY A 343 33.11 -0.61 -7.19
N LEU A 344 31.84 -0.69 -6.76
CA LEU A 344 31.37 -0.25 -5.44
C LEU A 344 31.68 -1.28 -4.33
N ALA A 345 32.97 -1.48 -4.04
CA ALA A 345 33.46 -2.50 -3.13
C ALA A 345 32.96 -2.39 -1.66
N ARG A 346 32.33 -1.27 -1.29
CA ARG A 346 31.70 -1.04 0.03
C ARG A 346 30.17 -1.15 0.04
N LEU A 347 29.53 -1.44 -1.10
CA LEU A 347 28.07 -1.49 -1.19
C LEU A 347 27.54 -2.66 -0.34
N GLU A 348 26.75 -2.35 0.67
CA GLU A 348 26.13 -3.29 1.62
C GLU A 348 24.69 -3.63 1.18
N SER A 349 23.94 -2.65 0.65
CA SER A 349 22.56 -2.82 0.16
C SER A 349 22.35 -2.17 -1.20
N LEU A 350 21.73 -2.92 -2.13
CA LEU A 350 21.35 -2.45 -3.47
C LEU A 350 19.89 -2.78 -3.77
N PHE A 351 19.06 -1.75 -3.87
CA PHE A 351 17.61 -1.83 -4.15
C PHE A 351 17.28 -1.16 -5.48
N LEU A 352 16.94 -1.95 -6.50
CA LEU A 352 16.55 -1.49 -7.83
C LEU A 352 15.18 -2.06 -8.27
N PHE A 353 14.39 -2.58 -7.33
CA PHE A 353 13.13 -3.28 -7.60
C PHE A 353 12.02 -2.37 -8.18
N LYS A 354 10.99 -2.97 -8.80
CA LYS A 354 9.83 -2.29 -9.41
C LYS A 354 10.23 -1.21 -10.43
N ASN A 355 11.12 -1.55 -11.35
CA ASN A 355 11.62 -0.67 -12.42
C ASN A 355 11.37 -1.30 -13.81
N ARG A 356 11.98 -0.73 -14.85
CA ARG A 356 11.95 -1.22 -16.24
C ARG A 356 13.36 -1.61 -16.72
N LEU A 357 14.22 -2.04 -15.80
CA LEU A 357 15.61 -2.43 -16.09
C LEU A 357 15.61 -3.76 -16.85
N ALA A 358 16.44 -3.86 -17.88
CA ALA A 358 16.42 -4.95 -18.86
C ALA A 358 17.83 -5.49 -19.17
N GLY A 359 17.91 -6.60 -19.90
CA GLY A 359 19.17 -7.26 -20.19
C GLY A 359 19.70 -8.08 -19.01
N ALA A 360 20.98 -8.46 -19.05
CA ALA A 360 21.56 -9.38 -18.08
C ALA A 360 22.11 -8.70 -16.82
N ILE A 361 22.10 -9.43 -15.70
CA ILE A 361 22.81 -9.02 -14.48
C ILE A 361 24.33 -9.01 -14.78
N PRO A 362 25.07 -7.91 -14.58
CA PRO A 362 26.46 -7.82 -15.04
C PRO A 362 27.41 -8.74 -14.25
N PRO A 363 28.20 -9.62 -14.91
CA PRO A 363 29.20 -10.44 -14.23
C PRO A 363 30.22 -9.70 -13.35
N PRO A 364 30.62 -8.44 -13.63
CA PRO A 364 31.49 -7.67 -12.74
C PRO A 364 30.93 -7.40 -11.33
N TRP A 365 29.62 -7.56 -11.10
CA TRP A 365 29.00 -7.37 -9.79
C TRP A 365 29.43 -8.42 -8.74
N SER A 366 30.11 -9.51 -9.15
CA SER A 366 30.84 -10.43 -8.24
C SER A 366 31.94 -9.74 -7.41
N ARG A 367 32.29 -8.50 -7.74
CA ARG A 367 33.24 -7.65 -7.00
C ARG A 367 32.62 -6.88 -5.83
N LEU A 368 31.29 -6.90 -5.67
CA LEU A 368 30.57 -6.24 -4.56
C LEU A 368 30.75 -7.01 -3.23
N ARG A 369 31.98 -7.21 -2.79
CA ARG A 369 32.31 -8.15 -1.68
C ARG A 369 31.69 -7.78 -0.32
N ALA A 370 31.26 -6.53 -0.13
CA ALA A 370 30.54 -6.09 1.06
C ALA A 370 29.03 -6.43 1.06
N LEU A 371 28.46 -6.80 -0.09
CA LEU A 371 27.01 -6.82 -0.32
C LEU A 371 26.28 -7.86 0.55
N GLN A 372 25.28 -7.38 1.29
CA GLN A 372 24.42 -8.14 2.19
C GLN A 372 23.02 -8.31 1.58
N VAL A 373 22.51 -7.29 0.87
CA VAL A 373 21.17 -7.30 0.26
C VAL A 373 21.26 -6.90 -1.22
N LEU A 374 20.73 -7.75 -2.09
CA LEU A 374 20.51 -7.48 -3.51
C LEU A 374 19.04 -7.72 -3.86
N ASP A 375 18.33 -6.64 -4.20
CA ASP A 375 16.95 -6.73 -4.69
C ASP A 375 16.80 -6.08 -6.08
N LEU A 376 16.48 -6.92 -7.07
CA LEU A 376 16.23 -6.57 -8.46
C LEU A 376 14.81 -6.96 -8.90
N SER A 377 13.85 -7.12 -7.97
CA SER A 377 12.52 -7.67 -8.30
C SER A 377 11.71 -6.80 -9.27
N ASP A 378 10.71 -7.41 -9.89
CA ASP A 378 9.67 -6.72 -10.66
C ASP A 378 10.28 -5.79 -11.73
N ASN A 379 11.10 -6.39 -12.59
CA ASN A 379 11.88 -5.75 -13.64
C ASN A 379 11.79 -6.58 -14.94
N GLN A 380 12.64 -6.28 -15.93
CA GLN A 380 12.67 -6.92 -17.26
C GLN A 380 14.02 -7.61 -17.52
N LEU A 381 14.74 -8.00 -16.47
CA LEU A 381 16.07 -8.62 -16.56
C LEU A 381 15.97 -10.02 -17.18
N ALA A 382 16.94 -10.39 -18.01
CA ALA A 382 16.90 -11.59 -18.83
C ALA A 382 18.26 -12.30 -18.91
N GLY A 383 18.25 -13.57 -19.32
CA GLY A 383 19.45 -14.41 -19.37
C GLY A 383 19.74 -15.11 -18.04
N ALA A 384 20.98 -15.56 -17.84
CA ALA A 384 21.37 -16.38 -16.70
C ALA A 384 21.77 -15.55 -15.46
N ILE A 385 21.54 -16.12 -14.27
CA ILE A 385 22.10 -15.59 -13.01
C ILE A 385 23.63 -15.82 -13.02
N PRO A 386 24.47 -14.78 -12.86
CA PRO A 386 25.93 -14.96 -12.89
C PRO A 386 26.44 -15.79 -11.71
N ALA A 387 27.22 -16.84 -12.00
CA ALA A 387 27.77 -17.74 -10.96
C ALA A 387 28.63 -17.03 -9.91
N GLY A 388 29.28 -15.92 -10.27
CA GLY A 388 30.06 -15.08 -9.37
C GLY A 388 29.26 -14.36 -8.28
N LEU A 389 27.91 -14.33 -8.36
CA LEU A 389 27.07 -13.87 -7.24
C LEU A 389 27.13 -14.84 -6.05
N GLY A 390 27.43 -16.12 -6.28
CA GLY A 390 27.68 -17.10 -5.22
C GLY A 390 29.02 -16.90 -4.50
N GLU A 391 29.89 -15.99 -4.95
CA GLU A 391 31.11 -15.61 -4.24
C GLU A 391 30.93 -14.41 -3.29
N LEU A 392 29.71 -13.85 -3.19
CA LEU A 392 29.40 -12.71 -2.33
C LEU A 392 29.13 -13.21 -0.90
N ALA A 393 30.19 -13.57 -0.19
CA ALA A 393 30.11 -14.26 1.11
C ALA A 393 29.26 -13.54 2.19
N ASN A 394 29.07 -12.22 2.10
CA ASN A 394 28.23 -11.44 3.00
C ASN A 394 26.73 -11.50 2.66
N LEU A 395 26.33 -12.03 1.51
CA LEU A 395 24.98 -11.93 0.98
C LEU A 395 23.97 -12.72 1.82
N THR A 396 23.05 -12.00 2.46
CA THR A 396 21.96 -12.54 3.28
C THR A 396 20.66 -12.66 2.48
N THR A 397 20.43 -11.73 1.54
CA THR A 397 19.19 -11.61 0.78
C THR A 397 19.48 -11.47 -0.70
N LEU A 398 18.98 -12.42 -1.49
CA LEU A 398 18.99 -12.38 -2.95
C LEU A 398 17.55 -12.46 -3.47
N ASN A 399 17.02 -11.32 -3.93
CA ASN A 399 15.70 -11.24 -4.55
C ASN A 399 15.80 -10.84 -6.02
N LEU A 400 15.37 -11.74 -6.90
CA LEU A 400 15.34 -11.61 -8.36
C LEU A 400 13.95 -11.95 -8.92
N MET A 401 12.91 -11.96 -8.07
CA MET A 401 11.55 -12.37 -8.46
C MET A 401 10.93 -11.47 -9.54
N SER A 402 9.94 -11.98 -10.28
CA SER A 402 9.25 -11.23 -11.36
C SER A 402 10.20 -10.62 -12.39
N ASN A 403 10.92 -11.47 -13.12
CA ASN A 403 11.84 -11.10 -14.20
C ASN A 403 11.75 -12.14 -15.34
N PHE A 404 12.60 -12.00 -16.36
CA PHE A 404 12.74 -12.93 -17.49
C PHE A 404 14.03 -13.76 -17.41
N LEU A 405 14.54 -14.01 -16.19
CA LEU A 405 15.75 -14.81 -15.98
C LEU A 405 15.52 -16.26 -16.36
N SER A 406 16.57 -16.91 -16.84
CA SER A 406 16.54 -18.26 -17.42
C SER A 406 17.84 -19.01 -17.17
N ALA A 407 18.01 -20.19 -17.79
CA ALA A 407 19.06 -21.15 -17.47
C ALA A 407 18.96 -21.65 -16.01
N THR A 408 20.04 -22.26 -15.51
CA THR A 408 20.12 -22.91 -14.19
C THR A 408 20.53 -21.95 -13.10
N ILE A 409 20.03 -22.17 -11.87
CA ILE A 409 20.56 -21.55 -10.66
C ILE A 409 22.01 -22.05 -10.43
N PRO A 410 23.02 -21.17 -10.34
CA PRO A 410 24.40 -21.58 -10.09
C PRO A 410 24.57 -22.32 -8.76
N ALA A 411 25.35 -23.40 -8.76
CA ALA A 411 25.62 -24.21 -7.57
C ALA A 411 26.22 -23.40 -6.40
N THR A 412 27.08 -22.43 -6.73
CA THR A 412 27.72 -21.49 -5.81
C THR A 412 26.72 -20.66 -4.98
N ILE A 413 25.47 -20.48 -5.41
CA ILE A 413 24.43 -19.82 -4.61
C ILE A 413 23.99 -20.71 -3.43
N GLY A 414 24.04 -22.04 -3.57
CA GLY A 414 23.81 -22.97 -2.46
C GLY A 414 24.94 -23.00 -1.43
N GLU A 415 26.13 -22.52 -1.80
CA GLU A 415 27.34 -22.48 -0.97
C GLU A 415 27.48 -21.17 -0.17
N LEU A 416 26.57 -20.21 -0.35
CA LEU A 416 26.61 -18.91 0.33
C LEU A 416 26.46 -19.07 1.86
N PRO A 417 27.47 -18.67 2.67
CA PRO A 417 27.55 -19.00 4.09
C PRO A 417 26.64 -18.15 5.00
N ASN A 418 26.03 -17.09 4.46
CA ASN A 418 25.17 -16.16 5.18
C ASN A 418 23.74 -16.04 4.59
N LEU A 419 23.40 -16.81 3.55
CA LEU A 419 22.14 -16.66 2.82
C LEU A 419 20.91 -17.05 3.67
N GLU A 420 20.07 -16.07 3.98
CA GLU A 420 18.83 -16.24 4.76
C GLU A 420 17.57 -16.19 3.88
N VAL A 421 17.59 -15.43 2.80
CA VAL A 421 16.43 -15.21 1.91
C VAL A 421 16.84 -15.39 0.45
N LEU A 422 16.20 -16.35 -0.23
CA LEU A 422 16.35 -16.57 -1.67
C LEU A 422 14.97 -16.51 -2.34
N GLN A 423 14.77 -15.50 -3.19
CA GLN A 423 13.50 -15.27 -3.90
C GLN A 423 13.75 -15.14 -5.41
N LEU A 424 13.37 -16.17 -6.16
CA LEU A 424 13.58 -16.27 -7.62
C LEU A 424 12.27 -16.54 -8.39
N TRP A 425 11.13 -16.44 -7.71
CA TRP A 425 9.83 -16.81 -8.27
C TRP A 425 9.40 -15.92 -9.44
N ASN A 426 8.47 -16.41 -10.28
CA ASN A 426 8.02 -15.74 -11.52
C ASN A 426 9.19 -15.38 -12.45
N ASN A 427 9.88 -16.41 -12.92
CA ASN A 427 10.98 -16.37 -13.89
C ASN A 427 10.88 -17.58 -14.84
N SER A 428 11.86 -17.77 -15.72
CA SER A 428 11.99 -18.91 -16.65
C SER A 428 13.20 -19.82 -16.33
N LEU A 429 13.54 -19.97 -15.04
CA LEU A 429 14.66 -20.80 -14.58
C LEU A 429 14.37 -22.30 -14.80
N ILE A 430 15.43 -23.07 -15.06
CA ILE A 430 15.37 -24.50 -15.39
C ILE A 430 16.39 -25.32 -14.59
N GLY A 431 16.24 -26.65 -14.61
CA GLY A 431 17.17 -27.57 -13.95
C GLY A 431 16.94 -27.67 -12.45
N ARG A 432 17.94 -28.15 -11.71
CA ARG A 432 17.82 -28.46 -10.28
C ARG A 432 18.08 -27.25 -9.39
N LEU A 433 17.52 -27.29 -8.17
CA LEU A 433 18.06 -26.50 -7.06
C LEU A 433 19.49 -26.97 -6.73
N PRO A 434 20.40 -26.09 -6.29
CA PRO A 434 21.70 -26.50 -5.77
C PRO A 434 21.56 -27.48 -4.60
N GLU A 435 22.28 -28.60 -4.62
CA GLU A 435 22.20 -29.64 -3.60
C GLU A 435 22.70 -29.17 -2.23
N SER A 436 23.64 -28.22 -2.22
CA SER A 436 24.16 -27.52 -1.04
C SER A 436 23.18 -26.50 -0.42
N LEU A 437 22.07 -26.14 -1.09
CA LEU A 437 21.19 -25.06 -0.63
C LEU A 437 20.59 -25.36 0.76
N GLY A 438 20.85 -24.45 1.71
CA GLY A 438 20.43 -24.56 3.11
C GLY A 438 21.39 -25.31 4.03
N THR A 439 22.45 -25.95 3.49
CA THR A 439 23.48 -26.63 4.32
C THR A 439 24.31 -25.67 5.17
N SER A 440 24.30 -24.36 4.85
CA SER A 440 24.86 -23.30 5.69
C SER A 440 24.04 -22.98 6.95
N GLY A 441 22.90 -23.65 7.18
CA GLY A 441 22.03 -23.49 8.35
C GLY A 441 21.23 -22.18 8.40
N ARG A 442 21.60 -21.18 7.59
CA ARG A 442 21.08 -19.81 7.64
C ARG A 442 19.70 -19.63 7.00
N LEU A 443 19.30 -20.50 6.09
CA LEU A 443 18.16 -20.28 5.19
C LEU A 443 16.82 -20.18 5.96
N VAL A 444 16.20 -19.00 5.91
CA VAL A 444 14.92 -18.68 6.59
C VAL A 444 13.74 -18.71 5.61
N ARG A 445 13.95 -18.30 4.35
CA ARG A 445 12.89 -18.19 3.33
C ARG A 445 13.40 -18.61 1.95
N LEU A 446 12.72 -19.57 1.34
CA LEU A 446 12.92 -19.97 -0.05
C LEU A 446 11.61 -19.82 -0.84
N ASP A 447 11.61 -18.98 -1.87
CA ASP A 447 10.53 -18.91 -2.86
C ASP A 447 11.10 -18.93 -4.29
N VAL A 448 10.89 -20.05 -4.97
CA VAL A 448 11.30 -20.27 -6.37
C VAL A 448 10.12 -20.70 -7.24
N SER A 449 8.90 -20.37 -6.81
CA SER A 449 7.65 -20.75 -7.46
C SER A 449 7.50 -20.17 -8.89
N THR A 450 6.56 -20.72 -9.66
CA THR A 450 6.25 -20.34 -11.05
C THR A 450 7.51 -20.18 -11.91
N ASN A 451 8.21 -21.31 -12.12
CA ASN A 451 9.44 -21.44 -12.90
C ASN A 451 9.38 -22.76 -13.72
N SER A 452 10.51 -23.34 -14.11
CA SER A 452 10.57 -24.68 -14.71
C SER A 452 11.72 -25.53 -14.13
N LEU A 453 11.96 -25.37 -12.83
CA LEU A 453 12.88 -26.19 -12.05
C LEU A 453 12.39 -27.64 -11.93
N SER A 454 13.31 -28.60 -11.83
CA SER A 454 13.02 -30.04 -11.77
C SER A 454 14.02 -30.79 -10.89
N GLY A 455 13.90 -32.12 -10.80
CA GLY A 455 14.70 -32.94 -9.89
C GLY A 455 14.16 -32.95 -8.45
N PRO A 456 15.00 -33.41 -7.49
CA PRO A 456 14.62 -33.46 -6.09
C PRO A 456 14.69 -32.09 -5.41
N ILE A 457 13.91 -31.96 -4.33
CA ILE A 457 14.06 -30.92 -3.33
C ILE A 457 15.31 -31.27 -2.47
N PRO A 458 16.28 -30.38 -2.25
CA PRO A 458 17.45 -30.69 -1.43
C PRO A 458 17.08 -31.03 0.02
N SER A 459 17.67 -32.10 0.57
CA SER A 459 17.39 -32.54 1.95
C SER A 459 17.96 -31.58 3.01
N GLY A 460 19.03 -30.84 2.68
CA GLY A 460 19.71 -29.88 3.55
C GLY A 460 18.99 -28.54 3.76
N LEU A 461 17.85 -28.29 3.11
CA LEU A 461 17.13 -27.01 3.12
C LEU A 461 16.81 -26.44 4.52
N CYS A 462 16.76 -27.29 5.55
CA CYS A 462 16.47 -26.90 6.93
C CYS A 462 17.44 -27.56 7.93
N THR A 463 18.75 -27.51 7.66
CA THR A 463 19.78 -28.16 8.49
C THR A 463 19.76 -27.68 9.96
N ASP A 464 19.68 -26.37 10.19
CA ASP A 464 19.70 -25.77 11.55
C ASP A 464 18.31 -25.36 12.09
N HIS A 465 17.22 -25.94 11.55
CA HIS A 465 15.85 -25.61 11.99
C HIS A 465 15.52 -24.10 11.94
N ARG A 466 15.89 -23.41 10.84
CA ARG A 466 15.59 -21.98 10.62
C ARG A 466 14.59 -21.68 9.50
N LEU A 467 14.32 -22.65 8.62
CA LEU A 467 13.45 -22.45 7.46
C LEU A 467 12.00 -22.25 7.91
N LEU A 468 11.48 -21.03 7.76
CA LEU A 468 10.08 -20.69 8.08
C LEU A 468 9.15 -20.94 6.88
N ARG A 469 9.69 -20.80 5.66
CA ARG A 469 8.91 -20.75 4.41
C ARG A 469 9.57 -21.54 3.30
N LEU A 470 8.83 -22.49 2.76
CA LEU A 470 9.21 -23.28 1.59
C LEU A 470 8.12 -23.15 0.53
N ILE A 471 8.41 -22.41 -0.54
CA ILE A 471 7.45 -22.09 -1.60
C ILE A 471 8.07 -22.49 -2.96
N LEU A 472 7.66 -23.66 -3.46
CA LEU A 472 8.20 -24.31 -4.66
C LEU A 472 7.13 -24.51 -5.77
N PHE A 473 5.90 -24.03 -5.55
CA PHE A 473 4.74 -24.33 -6.38
C PHE A 473 4.89 -23.93 -7.86
N ALA A 474 4.15 -24.59 -8.76
CA ALA A 474 4.19 -24.37 -10.21
C ALA A 474 5.61 -24.51 -10.79
N ASN A 475 6.18 -25.70 -10.62
CA ASN A 475 7.47 -26.11 -11.17
C ASN A 475 7.34 -27.55 -11.74
N ARG A 476 8.45 -28.30 -11.82
CA ARG A 476 8.52 -29.68 -12.30
C ARG A 476 9.35 -30.56 -11.36
N PHE A 477 9.39 -30.25 -10.06
CA PHE A 477 10.05 -31.10 -9.06
C PHE A 477 9.40 -32.49 -9.08
N ASP A 478 10.21 -33.54 -9.21
CA ASP A 478 9.79 -34.84 -9.76
C ASP A 478 10.08 -36.05 -8.84
N SER A 479 10.61 -35.77 -7.65
CA SER A 479 11.04 -36.76 -6.67
C SER A 479 10.21 -36.68 -5.38
N ALA A 480 10.43 -37.59 -4.44
CA ALA A 480 9.74 -37.57 -3.15
C ALA A 480 10.09 -36.36 -2.28
N ILE A 481 9.15 -35.97 -1.41
CA ILE A 481 9.35 -34.91 -0.40
C ILE A 481 10.38 -35.41 0.63
N PRO A 482 11.51 -34.70 0.86
CA PRO A 482 12.52 -35.14 1.82
C PRO A 482 11.99 -35.22 3.25
N ALA A 483 12.17 -36.36 3.90
CA ALA A 483 11.76 -36.57 5.29
C ALA A 483 12.42 -35.60 6.29
N SER A 484 13.57 -35.02 5.95
CA SER A 484 14.21 -33.96 6.75
C SER A 484 13.34 -32.71 6.92
N LEU A 485 12.43 -32.43 5.97
CA LEU A 485 11.47 -31.32 6.09
C LEU A 485 10.42 -31.59 7.17
N ALA A 486 10.05 -32.85 7.44
CA ALA A 486 9.13 -33.18 8.52
C ALA A 486 9.75 -32.96 9.91
N ASN A 487 11.09 -32.97 10.01
CA ASN A 487 11.83 -32.64 11.23
C ASN A 487 12.11 -31.12 11.38
N CYS A 488 11.72 -30.30 10.40
CA CYS A 488 11.99 -28.87 10.40
C CYS A 488 10.99 -28.12 11.31
N SER A 489 11.25 -28.12 12.62
CA SER A 489 10.41 -27.51 13.68
C SER A 489 10.09 -26.02 13.49
N SER A 490 10.87 -25.31 12.67
CA SER A 490 10.63 -23.92 12.29
C SER A 490 9.59 -23.70 11.18
N LEU A 491 9.21 -24.73 10.42
CA LEU A 491 8.32 -24.53 9.27
C LEU A 491 6.97 -23.98 9.71
N TRP A 492 6.56 -22.90 9.03
CA TRP A 492 5.30 -22.21 9.24
C TRP A 492 4.39 -22.29 8.01
N ARG A 493 4.97 -22.20 6.80
CA ARG A 493 4.23 -22.29 5.53
C ARG A 493 4.97 -23.12 4.49
N VAL A 494 4.28 -24.14 3.98
CA VAL A 494 4.74 -25.07 2.94
C VAL A 494 3.80 -24.99 1.73
N ARG A 495 4.35 -24.74 0.54
CA ARG A 495 3.62 -24.63 -0.73
C ARG A 495 4.37 -25.33 -1.85
N LEU A 496 3.97 -26.56 -2.15
CA LEU A 496 4.59 -27.45 -3.12
C LEU A 496 3.67 -27.78 -4.31
N GLU A 497 2.51 -27.10 -4.40
CA GLU A 497 1.44 -27.45 -5.33
C GLU A 497 1.80 -27.26 -6.81
N SER A 498 1.13 -27.99 -7.71
CA SER A 498 1.42 -27.97 -9.16
C SER A 498 2.88 -28.32 -9.48
N ASN A 499 3.29 -29.53 -9.12
CA ASN A 499 4.59 -30.13 -9.41
C ASN A 499 4.39 -31.59 -9.87
N ARG A 500 5.43 -32.45 -9.77
CA ARG A 500 5.40 -33.90 -10.04
C ARG A 500 5.94 -34.70 -8.85
N LEU A 501 5.78 -34.17 -7.64
CA LEU A 501 6.31 -34.79 -6.43
C LEU A 501 5.63 -36.14 -6.22
N SER A 502 6.42 -37.17 -5.99
CA SER A 502 6.00 -38.57 -6.07
C SER A 502 6.19 -39.32 -4.75
N GLY A 503 5.51 -40.46 -4.59
CA GLY A 503 5.59 -41.26 -3.35
C GLY A 503 4.85 -40.63 -2.17
N THR A 504 5.20 -41.04 -0.95
CA THR A 504 4.42 -40.75 0.26
C THR A 504 4.68 -39.36 0.86
N ILE A 505 3.64 -38.73 1.40
CA ILE A 505 3.78 -37.58 2.29
C ILE A 505 4.49 -38.04 3.58
N PRO A 506 5.66 -37.47 3.96
CA PRO A 506 6.38 -37.91 5.16
C PRO A 506 5.59 -37.69 6.46
N SER A 507 5.54 -38.70 7.32
CA SER A 507 5.07 -38.58 8.71
C SER A 507 6.04 -37.71 9.53
N GLY A 508 5.52 -36.83 10.38
CA GLY A 508 6.28 -35.96 11.27
C GLY A 508 5.85 -34.48 11.18
N PHE A 509 5.31 -34.05 10.03
CA PHE A 509 4.79 -32.70 9.86
C PHE A 509 3.67 -32.35 10.87
N GLY A 510 2.92 -33.33 11.36
CA GLY A 510 1.93 -33.14 12.42
C GLY A 510 2.52 -32.66 13.75
N ALA A 511 3.80 -32.92 14.01
CA ALA A 511 4.50 -32.50 15.23
C ALA A 511 5.16 -31.10 15.11
N VAL A 512 5.18 -30.49 13.93
CA VAL A 512 5.78 -29.17 13.70
C VAL A 512 4.88 -28.07 14.25
N GLN A 513 5.18 -27.59 15.46
CA GLN A 513 4.33 -26.70 16.26
C GLN A 513 3.96 -25.35 15.60
N ASN A 514 4.71 -24.91 14.58
CA ASN A 514 4.49 -23.65 13.89
C ASN A 514 3.78 -23.79 12.54
N LEU A 515 3.58 -25.02 12.02
CA LEU A 515 3.07 -25.24 10.67
C LEU A 515 1.57 -24.96 10.62
N THR A 516 1.16 -23.83 10.02
CA THR A 516 -0.25 -23.44 9.89
C THR A 516 -0.81 -23.69 8.49
N TYR A 517 0.02 -23.64 7.45
CA TYR A 517 -0.43 -23.77 6.07
C TYR A 517 0.41 -24.77 5.28
N MET A 518 -0.25 -25.77 4.71
CA MET A 518 0.36 -26.79 3.85
C MET A 518 -0.48 -27.00 2.58
N ASP A 519 0.11 -26.73 1.41
CA ASP A 519 -0.49 -27.07 0.11
C ASP A 519 0.45 -27.98 -0.69
N LEU A 520 -0.06 -29.16 -1.05
CA LEU A 520 0.61 -30.23 -1.79
C LEU A 520 -0.17 -30.59 -3.07
N SER A 521 -1.22 -29.85 -3.39
CA SER A 521 -2.19 -30.22 -4.43
C SER A 521 -1.59 -30.29 -5.84
N SER A 522 -2.20 -31.07 -6.74
CA SER A 522 -1.73 -31.28 -8.12
C SER A 522 -0.28 -31.76 -8.19
N ASN A 523 -0.04 -32.97 -7.72
CA ASN A 523 1.24 -33.69 -7.70
C ASN A 523 0.99 -35.19 -7.97
N GLU A 524 2.00 -36.05 -7.79
CA GLU A 524 1.96 -37.49 -8.03
C GLU A 524 2.09 -38.30 -6.71
N LEU A 525 1.62 -37.72 -5.59
CA LEU A 525 1.75 -38.28 -4.24
C LEU A 525 0.79 -39.45 -3.98
N THR A 526 1.24 -40.44 -3.21
CA THR A 526 0.55 -41.71 -2.92
C THR A 526 0.59 -42.07 -1.42
N GLY A 527 -0.14 -43.12 -1.02
CA GLY A 527 0.05 -43.78 0.28
C GLY A 527 -0.77 -43.23 1.45
N GLY A 528 -1.93 -42.62 1.18
CA GLY A 528 -2.84 -42.11 2.20
C GLY A 528 -2.44 -40.73 2.79
N ILE A 529 -3.35 -40.16 3.58
CA ILE A 529 -3.09 -38.93 4.33
C ILE A 529 -2.47 -39.30 5.70
N PRO A 530 -1.27 -38.82 6.05
CA PRO A 530 -0.65 -39.11 7.34
C PRO A 530 -1.52 -38.74 8.54
N ALA A 531 -1.71 -39.70 9.46
CA ALA A 531 -2.59 -39.56 10.61
C ALA A 531 -2.09 -38.56 11.68
N ASP A 532 -0.84 -38.09 11.58
CA ASP A 532 -0.27 -37.02 12.41
C ASP A 532 -0.65 -35.62 11.90
N LEU A 533 -0.71 -35.41 10.57
CA LEU A 533 -1.10 -34.11 9.99
C LEU A 533 -2.51 -33.70 10.42
N VAL A 534 -3.45 -34.64 10.41
CA VAL A 534 -4.86 -34.39 10.75
C VAL A 534 -5.14 -34.31 12.25
N ILE A 535 -4.10 -34.41 13.09
CA ILE A 535 -4.14 -34.10 14.53
C ILE A 535 -3.18 -32.97 14.93
N SER A 536 -2.57 -32.29 13.95
CA SER A 536 -1.61 -31.21 14.18
C SER A 536 -2.20 -30.11 15.08
N PRO A 537 -1.47 -29.64 16.11
CA PRO A 537 -1.94 -28.58 17.01
C PRO A 537 -1.96 -27.19 16.35
N SER A 538 -1.33 -27.04 15.19
CA SER A 538 -1.08 -25.76 14.52
C SER A 538 -1.72 -25.63 13.15
N LEU A 539 -2.01 -26.74 12.45
CA LEU A 539 -2.43 -26.71 11.05
C LEU A 539 -3.83 -26.12 10.89
N GLU A 540 -3.93 -25.05 10.10
CA GLU A 540 -5.15 -24.30 9.78
C GLU A 540 -5.64 -24.62 8.36
N TYR A 541 -4.72 -24.81 7.41
CA TYR A 541 -5.02 -25.13 6.02
C TYR A 541 -4.23 -26.35 5.56
N LEU A 542 -4.95 -27.38 5.10
CA LEU A 542 -4.40 -28.55 4.42
C LEU A 542 -5.08 -28.76 3.07
N ASN A 543 -4.31 -28.70 1.99
CA ASN A 543 -4.78 -29.05 0.65
C ASN A 543 -3.84 -30.08 0.02
N VAL A 544 -4.40 -31.24 -0.33
CA VAL A 544 -3.72 -32.37 -0.99
C VAL A 544 -4.41 -32.78 -2.29
N SER A 545 -5.43 -32.02 -2.72
CA SER A 545 -6.29 -32.31 -3.87
C SER A 545 -5.54 -32.60 -5.17
N GLY A 546 -6.04 -33.51 -6.01
CA GLY A 546 -5.45 -33.81 -7.32
C GLY A 546 -4.14 -34.59 -7.24
N ASN A 547 -4.04 -35.54 -6.32
CA ASN A 547 -2.93 -36.48 -6.15
C ASN A 547 -3.47 -37.92 -6.09
N PRO A 548 -2.80 -38.95 -6.61
CA PRO A 548 -3.21 -40.35 -6.49
C PRO A 548 -2.97 -40.94 -5.07
N ILE A 549 -3.47 -40.26 -4.03
CA ILE A 549 -3.17 -40.57 -2.62
C ILE A 549 -3.67 -41.95 -2.21
N GLY A 550 -4.92 -42.27 -2.54
CA GLY A 550 -5.53 -43.57 -2.22
C GLY A 550 -5.87 -43.76 -0.74
N GLY A 551 -6.75 -44.73 -0.47
CA GLY A 551 -7.06 -45.19 0.88
C GLY A 551 -7.98 -44.26 1.68
N THR A 552 -8.29 -44.70 2.90
CA THR A 552 -9.33 -44.10 3.74
C THR A 552 -8.89 -42.82 4.44
N LEU A 553 -9.82 -41.88 4.66
CA LEU A 553 -9.63 -40.80 5.64
C LEU A 553 -9.36 -41.38 7.04
N PRO A 554 -8.29 -40.95 7.75
CA PRO A 554 -8.01 -41.41 9.11
C PRO A 554 -9.18 -41.19 10.08
N SER A 555 -9.46 -42.13 10.98
CA SER A 555 -10.58 -42.03 11.94
C SER A 555 -10.45 -40.87 12.95
N ASN A 556 -9.28 -40.24 13.02
CA ASN A 556 -8.95 -39.04 13.78
C ASN A 556 -8.90 -37.76 12.93
N THR A 557 -9.37 -37.76 11.67
CA THR A 557 -9.28 -36.62 10.73
C THR A 557 -9.76 -35.29 11.32
N TRP A 558 -10.82 -35.34 12.11
CA TRP A 558 -11.42 -34.18 12.76
C TRP A 558 -10.88 -33.97 14.19
N ARG A 559 -9.56 -33.96 14.37
CA ARG A 559 -8.95 -33.69 15.70
C ARG A 559 -7.88 -32.61 15.72
N ALA A 560 -7.38 -32.14 14.58
CA ALA A 560 -6.54 -30.94 14.51
C ALA A 560 -7.32 -29.70 14.99
N PRO A 561 -7.02 -29.13 16.18
CA PRO A 561 -7.91 -28.18 16.84
C PRO A 561 -8.04 -26.83 16.12
N LYS A 562 -7.12 -26.51 15.21
CA LYS A 562 -7.11 -25.26 14.43
C LYS A 562 -7.58 -25.41 12.98
N LEU A 563 -7.89 -26.63 12.50
CA LEU A 563 -8.11 -26.87 11.08
C LEU A 563 -9.36 -26.14 10.57
N GLN A 564 -9.15 -25.25 9.61
CA GLN A 564 -10.15 -24.38 8.98
C GLN A 564 -10.52 -24.85 7.57
N VAL A 565 -9.55 -25.39 6.83
CA VAL A 565 -9.74 -25.91 5.46
C VAL A 565 -9.11 -27.28 5.33
N LEU A 566 -9.91 -28.26 4.92
CA LEU A 566 -9.43 -29.54 4.40
C LEU A 566 -9.89 -29.72 2.96
N ALA A 567 -8.94 -29.79 2.04
CA ALA A 567 -9.20 -30.07 0.63
C ALA A 567 -8.41 -31.31 0.17
N ALA A 568 -9.13 -32.38 -0.13
CA ALA A 568 -8.61 -33.64 -0.65
C ALA A 568 -9.51 -34.14 -1.80
N SER A 569 -9.84 -33.23 -2.72
CA SER A 569 -10.67 -33.53 -3.89
C SER A 569 -9.83 -34.17 -5.00
N LYS A 570 -10.37 -35.14 -5.74
CA LYS A 570 -9.64 -35.90 -6.77
C LYS A 570 -8.39 -36.56 -6.20
N CYS A 571 -8.56 -37.30 -5.10
CA CYS A 571 -7.51 -37.96 -4.33
C CYS A 571 -7.53 -39.50 -4.38
N ALA A 572 -8.52 -40.10 -5.06
CA ALA A 572 -8.82 -41.53 -5.04
C ALA A 572 -9.03 -42.10 -3.61
N LEU A 573 -9.57 -41.28 -2.71
CA LEU A 573 -9.90 -41.71 -1.34
C LEU A 573 -11.09 -42.67 -1.34
N ASP A 574 -11.03 -43.70 -0.50
CA ASP A 574 -12.07 -44.73 -0.36
C ASP A 574 -12.60 -44.83 1.09
N GLY A 575 -13.45 -45.83 1.36
CA GLY A 575 -14.08 -46.03 2.66
C GLY A 575 -15.22 -45.05 2.95
N GLU A 576 -15.44 -44.74 4.23
CA GLU A 576 -16.50 -43.83 4.69
C GLU A 576 -15.93 -42.51 5.22
N ILE A 577 -16.74 -41.45 5.24
CA ILE A 577 -16.38 -40.19 5.90
C ILE A 577 -16.46 -40.40 7.43
N PRO A 578 -15.37 -40.22 8.20
CA PRO A 578 -15.40 -40.45 9.65
C PRO A 578 -16.37 -39.50 10.38
N PRO A 579 -16.99 -39.91 11.50
CA PRO A 579 -17.87 -39.03 12.28
C PRO A 579 -17.09 -37.85 12.90
N PHE A 580 -17.70 -36.66 12.89
CA PHE A 580 -17.05 -35.41 13.32
C PHE A 580 -16.85 -35.31 14.84
N GLY A 581 -17.67 -36.00 15.64
CA GLY A 581 -17.67 -35.93 17.08
C GLY A 581 -18.10 -34.57 17.65
N THR A 582 -18.09 -34.46 18.98
CA THR A 582 -18.67 -33.30 19.69
C THR A 582 -17.94 -31.97 19.48
N SER A 583 -16.72 -31.97 18.95
CA SER A 583 -15.88 -30.78 18.79
C SER A 583 -14.89 -30.83 17.62
N GLY A 584 -14.94 -31.85 16.76
CA GLY A 584 -13.83 -32.15 15.85
C GLY A 584 -13.64 -31.16 14.71
N CYS A 585 -14.75 -30.66 14.14
CA CYS A 585 -14.75 -29.65 13.08
C CYS A 585 -15.06 -28.22 13.60
N ALA A 586 -14.77 -27.92 14.87
CA ALA A 586 -15.15 -26.65 15.51
C ALA A 586 -14.60 -25.38 14.82
N ASN A 587 -13.47 -25.48 14.12
CA ASN A 587 -12.88 -24.39 13.33
C ASN A 587 -13.06 -24.54 11.80
N LEU A 588 -13.57 -25.67 11.33
CA LEU A 588 -13.64 -26.02 9.91
C LEU A 588 -14.71 -25.16 9.19
N TYR A 589 -14.28 -24.34 8.22
CA TYR A 589 -15.17 -23.54 7.38
C TYR A 589 -15.28 -24.03 5.94
N ARG A 590 -14.32 -24.84 5.46
CA ARG A 590 -14.37 -25.43 4.12
C ARG A 590 -13.92 -26.89 4.13
N LEU A 591 -14.73 -27.76 3.51
CA LEU A 591 -14.44 -29.17 3.30
C LEU A 591 -14.65 -29.55 1.83
N GLU A 592 -13.58 -29.99 1.14
CA GLU A 592 -13.62 -30.35 -0.28
C GLU A 592 -13.10 -31.78 -0.49
N LEU A 593 -14.01 -32.76 -0.60
CA LEU A 593 -13.71 -34.18 -0.84
C LEU A 593 -14.31 -34.69 -2.17
N ALA A 594 -14.51 -33.78 -3.13
CA ALA A 594 -15.12 -34.06 -4.42
C ALA A 594 -14.28 -35.04 -5.28
N TRP A 595 -14.90 -35.77 -6.21
CA TRP A 595 -14.21 -36.66 -7.16
C TRP A 595 -13.35 -37.75 -6.48
N ASN A 596 -13.92 -38.45 -5.51
CA ASN A 596 -13.28 -39.60 -4.84
C ASN A 596 -14.18 -40.84 -4.94
N GLU A 597 -13.80 -41.93 -4.27
CA GLU A 597 -14.54 -43.20 -4.21
C GLU A 597 -15.20 -43.39 -2.83
N LEU A 598 -15.49 -42.27 -2.13
CA LEU A 598 -16.06 -42.28 -0.77
C LEU A 598 -17.48 -42.83 -0.77
N SER A 599 -17.80 -43.58 0.28
CA SER A 599 -19.01 -44.38 0.44
C SER A 599 -19.60 -44.20 1.86
N GLY A 600 -20.54 -45.06 2.26
CA GLY A 600 -21.29 -44.88 3.50
C GLY A 600 -22.30 -43.74 3.38
N ALA A 601 -22.57 -43.03 4.47
CA ALA A 601 -23.48 -41.87 4.50
C ALA A 601 -22.75 -40.59 4.94
N VAL A 602 -23.32 -39.43 4.62
CA VAL A 602 -22.82 -38.15 5.16
C VAL A 602 -23.05 -38.13 6.68
N PRO A 603 -22.03 -37.93 7.53
CA PRO A 603 -22.18 -38.08 8.98
C PRO A 603 -23.23 -37.12 9.57
N GLY A 604 -24.20 -37.68 10.29
CA GLY A 604 -25.29 -36.91 10.91
C GLY A 604 -24.84 -35.93 12.01
N ASP A 605 -23.61 -36.06 12.51
CA ASP A 605 -23.01 -35.15 13.48
C ASP A 605 -22.29 -33.95 12.83
N ILE A 606 -22.40 -33.76 11.51
CA ILE A 606 -21.92 -32.56 10.78
C ILE A 606 -22.53 -31.24 11.29
N GLY A 607 -23.66 -31.29 12.01
CA GLY A 607 -24.21 -30.16 12.77
C GLY A 607 -23.29 -29.61 13.87
N SER A 608 -22.23 -30.33 14.24
CA SER A 608 -21.15 -29.84 15.11
C SER A 608 -20.23 -28.82 14.42
N CYS A 609 -20.18 -28.82 13.07
CA CYS A 609 -19.31 -27.98 12.26
C CYS A 609 -19.86 -26.55 12.11
N LYS A 610 -20.10 -25.86 13.24
CA LYS A 610 -20.83 -24.57 13.30
C LYS A 610 -20.23 -23.41 12.50
N ARG A 611 -19.00 -23.55 11.98
CA ARG A 611 -18.34 -22.56 11.10
C ARG A 611 -18.33 -22.95 9.62
N LEU A 612 -18.92 -24.09 9.24
CA LEU A 612 -18.91 -24.60 7.88
C LEU A 612 -19.66 -23.64 6.93
N VAL A 613 -18.93 -23.12 5.95
CA VAL A 613 -19.42 -22.21 4.89
C VAL A 613 -19.59 -22.98 3.58
N SER A 614 -18.62 -23.84 3.22
CA SER A 614 -18.57 -24.54 1.94
C SER A 614 -18.31 -26.04 2.15
N LEU A 615 -19.21 -26.88 1.62
CA LEU A 615 -19.16 -28.34 1.67
C LEU A 615 -19.28 -28.91 0.26
N ARG A 616 -18.22 -29.57 -0.22
CA ARG A 616 -18.11 -30.13 -1.57
C ARG A 616 -17.80 -31.63 -1.49
N LEU A 617 -18.81 -32.47 -1.69
CA LEU A 617 -18.74 -33.94 -1.65
C LEU A 617 -19.19 -34.59 -2.97
N GLN A 618 -19.29 -33.81 -4.05
CA GLN A 618 -19.81 -34.25 -5.34
C GLN A 618 -18.89 -35.22 -6.08
N HIS A 619 -19.47 -36.06 -6.96
CA HIS A 619 -18.76 -37.17 -7.62
C HIS A 619 -18.11 -38.11 -6.61
N ASN A 620 -18.95 -38.81 -5.84
CA ASN A 620 -18.58 -39.88 -4.92
C ASN A 620 -19.65 -40.99 -4.99
N ASN A 621 -19.56 -41.99 -4.11
CA ASN A 621 -20.53 -43.09 -3.98
C ASN A 621 -21.30 -42.98 -2.64
N LEU A 622 -21.58 -41.77 -2.17
CA LEU A 622 -22.26 -41.53 -0.89
C LEU A 622 -23.74 -41.89 -0.99
N SER A 623 -24.26 -42.49 0.08
CA SER A 623 -25.56 -43.14 0.16
C SER A 623 -26.35 -42.70 1.41
N GLY A 624 -27.56 -43.24 1.59
CA GLY A 624 -28.45 -42.84 2.68
C GLY A 624 -29.11 -41.48 2.43
N GLU A 625 -29.66 -40.86 3.48
CA GLU A 625 -30.40 -39.59 3.39
C GLU A 625 -29.49 -38.37 3.60
N ILE A 626 -29.90 -37.22 3.05
CA ILE A 626 -29.24 -35.93 3.30
C ILE A 626 -29.47 -35.51 4.76
N PRO A 627 -28.43 -35.28 5.58
CA PRO A 627 -28.62 -34.90 6.99
C PRO A 627 -29.35 -33.57 7.15
N ALA A 628 -30.54 -33.61 7.76
CA ALA A 628 -31.39 -32.42 7.96
C ALA A 628 -30.70 -31.29 8.77
N VAL A 629 -29.69 -31.63 9.56
CA VAL A 629 -28.85 -30.67 10.31
C VAL A 629 -28.05 -29.71 9.42
N LEU A 630 -27.80 -30.05 8.15
CA LEU A 630 -27.10 -29.18 7.21
C LEU A 630 -27.80 -27.82 7.04
N ALA A 631 -29.14 -27.83 6.96
CA ALA A 631 -29.94 -26.61 6.85
C ALA A 631 -29.99 -25.76 8.14
N ALA A 632 -29.49 -26.30 9.26
CA ALA A 632 -29.42 -25.63 10.55
C ALA A 632 -28.00 -25.11 10.89
N LEU A 633 -27.03 -25.24 9.98
CA LEU A 633 -25.70 -24.65 10.13
C LEU A 633 -25.76 -23.12 9.97
N PRO A 634 -25.21 -22.33 10.90
CA PRO A 634 -25.49 -20.89 10.98
C PRO A 634 -24.69 -20.02 9.99
N SER A 635 -23.91 -20.62 9.10
CA SER A 635 -23.01 -19.91 8.18
C SER A 635 -22.79 -20.62 6.84
N VAL A 636 -23.58 -21.66 6.54
CA VAL A 636 -23.40 -22.45 5.31
C VAL A 636 -23.97 -21.70 4.10
N THR A 637 -23.14 -21.49 3.09
CA THR A 637 -23.53 -20.81 1.84
C THR A 637 -23.45 -21.73 0.62
N GLU A 638 -22.57 -22.72 0.65
CA GLU A 638 -22.35 -23.68 -0.44
C GLU A 638 -22.42 -25.13 0.05
N VAL A 639 -23.32 -25.90 -0.57
CA VAL A 639 -23.41 -27.36 -0.43
C VAL A 639 -23.51 -27.97 -1.82
N ASP A 640 -22.55 -28.81 -2.19
CA ASP A 640 -22.60 -29.62 -3.42
C ASP A 640 -22.43 -31.10 -3.07
N LEU A 641 -23.53 -31.84 -3.21
CA LEU A 641 -23.65 -33.28 -3.02
C LEU A 641 -24.01 -33.99 -4.34
N SER A 642 -23.86 -33.31 -5.48
CA SER A 642 -24.25 -33.84 -6.78
C SER A 642 -23.45 -35.08 -7.17
N TRP A 643 -23.98 -35.90 -8.10
CA TRP A 643 -23.31 -37.13 -8.57
C TRP A 643 -22.92 -38.07 -7.41
N ASN A 644 -23.94 -38.56 -6.71
CA ASN A 644 -23.85 -39.54 -5.62
C ASN A 644 -25.04 -40.51 -5.71
N VAL A 645 -25.17 -41.45 -4.76
CA VAL A 645 -26.29 -42.39 -4.68
C VAL A 645 -27.20 -42.10 -3.47
N LEU A 646 -27.34 -40.82 -3.10
CA LEU A 646 -28.19 -40.37 -1.99
C LEU A 646 -29.67 -40.64 -2.26
N THR A 647 -30.40 -40.99 -1.21
CA THR A 647 -31.81 -41.40 -1.21
C THR A 647 -32.62 -40.57 -0.21
N GLY A 648 -33.89 -40.94 0.00
CA GLY A 648 -34.80 -40.17 0.84
C GLY A 648 -35.18 -38.84 0.18
N SER A 649 -35.52 -37.83 0.99
CA SER A 649 -36.04 -36.54 0.52
C SER A 649 -35.13 -35.37 0.87
N ILE A 650 -35.18 -34.30 0.06
CA ILE A 650 -34.52 -33.04 0.40
C ILE A 650 -35.10 -32.52 1.73
N PRO A 651 -34.29 -32.25 2.77
CA PRO A 651 -34.81 -31.87 4.07
C PRO A 651 -35.63 -30.57 4.02
N PRO A 652 -36.87 -30.52 4.55
CA PRO A 652 -37.72 -29.33 4.49
C PRO A 652 -37.09 -28.06 5.10
N GLY A 653 -36.16 -28.21 6.04
CA GLY A 653 -35.41 -27.10 6.62
C GLY A 653 -34.59 -26.30 5.60
N VAL A 654 -34.20 -26.89 4.47
CA VAL A 654 -33.45 -26.18 3.40
C VAL A 654 -34.25 -25.00 2.86
N ALA A 655 -35.58 -25.10 2.77
CA ALA A 655 -36.46 -24.02 2.33
C ALA A 655 -36.52 -22.83 3.31
N ASN A 656 -36.11 -23.03 4.57
CA ASN A 656 -36.05 -22.01 5.62
C ASN A 656 -34.61 -21.52 5.87
N CYS A 657 -33.61 -22.03 5.14
CA CYS A 657 -32.21 -21.71 5.37
C CYS A 657 -31.84 -20.40 4.65
N THR A 658 -31.62 -19.32 5.42
CA THR A 658 -31.41 -17.97 4.87
C THR A 658 -29.97 -17.68 4.41
N THR A 659 -29.03 -18.63 4.59
CA THR A 659 -27.61 -18.44 4.26
C THR A 659 -27.18 -19.17 2.99
N LEU A 660 -27.92 -20.17 2.52
CA LEU A 660 -27.56 -20.97 1.35
C LEU A 660 -27.69 -20.15 0.04
N GLU A 661 -26.56 -19.95 -0.63
CA GLU A 661 -26.48 -19.40 -1.99
C GLU A 661 -26.53 -20.52 -3.04
N THR A 662 -25.95 -21.68 -2.73
CA THR A 662 -25.87 -22.84 -3.62
C THR A 662 -26.13 -24.14 -2.86
N PHE A 663 -27.04 -24.96 -3.39
CA PHE A 663 -27.41 -26.27 -2.86
C PHE A 663 -27.64 -27.23 -4.03
N ASP A 664 -26.57 -27.87 -4.52
CA ASP A 664 -26.64 -28.83 -5.63
C ASP A 664 -26.73 -30.26 -5.10
N VAL A 665 -27.77 -30.97 -5.52
CA VAL A 665 -28.04 -32.38 -5.21
C VAL A 665 -28.41 -33.17 -6.48
N SER A 666 -28.10 -32.62 -7.66
CA SER A 666 -28.39 -33.24 -8.95
C SER A 666 -27.68 -34.59 -9.12
N PHE A 667 -28.20 -35.46 -9.99
CA PHE A 667 -27.66 -36.81 -10.23
C PHE A 667 -27.54 -37.65 -8.93
N ASN A 668 -28.67 -37.76 -8.21
CA ASN A 668 -28.88 -38.62 -7.03
C ASN A 668 -30.21 -39.39 -7.16
N HIS A 669 -30.51 -40.28 -6.20
CA HIS A 669 -31.72 -41.11 -6.15
C HIS A 669 -32.79 -40.57 -5.17
N LEU A 670 -32.91 -39.24 -5.08
CA LEU A 670 -33.85 -38.56 -4.19
C LEU A 670 -35.31 -38.71 -4.64
N ALA A 671 -36.22 -38.78 -3.67
CA ALA A 671 -37.66 -38.94 -3.86
C ALA A 671 -38.47 -37.90 -3.04
N PRO A 672 -39.72 -37.60 -3.41
CA PRO A 672 -40.58 -36.71 -2.63
C PRO A 672 -40.91 -37.27 -1.24
N VAL A 673 -41.14 -36.38 -0.27
CA VAL A 673 -41.62 -36.75 1.07
C VAL A 673 -42.92 -37.55 0.95
N GLY A 674 -42.91 -38.81 1.43
CA GLY A 674 -44.10 -39.67 1.52
C GLY A 674 -44.18 -40.84 0.55
N THR A 675 -43.29 -40.96 -0.44
CA THR A 675 -43.24 -42.18 -1.29
C THR A 675 -42.50 -43.32 -0.57
N ALA A 676 -43.24 -44.22 0.08
CA ALA A 676 -42.67 -45.38 0.78
C ALA A 676 -41.85 -46.29 -0.17
N SER A 677 -40.68 -46.73 0.28
CA SER A 677 -39.77 -47.58 -0.49
C SER A 677 -40.37 -48.97 -0.73
N ARG A 678 -40.92 -49.21 -1.92
CA ARG A 678 -41.47 -50.51 -2.31
C ARG A 678 -40.35 -51.40 -2.88
N SER A 679 -40.00 -52.46 -2.15
CA SER A 679 -38.95 -53.42 -2.52
C SER A 679 -39.20 -54.03 -3.92
N PRO A 680 -38.16 -54.23 -4.75
CA PRO A 680 -38.31 -54.77 -6.09
C PRO A 680 -38.71 -56.25 -6.07
N THR A 681 -39.87 -56.58 -6.64
CA THR A 681 -40.24 -57.95 -7.00
C THR A 681 -39.65 -58.30 -8.37
N PRO A 682 -39.04 -59.48 -8.55
CA PRO A 682 -38.37 -59.83 -9.81
C PRO A 682 -39.36 -60.23 -10.92
N GLY A 683 -39.11 -59.70 -12.12
CA GLY A 683 -39.71 -60.20 -13.37
C GLY A 683 -40.78 -59.32 -13.98
N GLU A 684 -40.41 -58.55 -15.01
CA GLU A 684 -40.91 -58.77 -16.37
C GLU A 684 -39.98 -58.06 -17.39
N GLY A 685 -39.76 -58.68 -18.56
CA GLY A 685 -38.87 -58.15 -19.60
C GLY A 685 -39.66 -57.48 -20.73
N GLY A 686 -39.34 -56.22 -21.04
CA GLY A 686 -40.01 -55.44 -22.10
C GLY A 686 -39.04 -54.55 -22.87
N SER A 687 -38.80 -54.86 -24.14
CA SER A 687 -37.73 -54.25 -24.94
C SER A 687 -38.04 -52.84 -25.48
N ALA A 688 -36.97 -52.04 -25.60
CA ALA A 688 -36.77 -50.93 -26.55
C ALA A 688 -37.86 -49.83 -26.69
N ARG A 689 -37.68 -48.69 -25.99
CA ARG A 689 -38.27 -47.40 -26.41
C ARG A 689 -37.52 -46.11 -25.98
N HIS A 690 -36.18 -46.14 -25.94
CA HIS A 690 -35.33 -45.00 -25.54
C HIS A 690 -34.48 -44.37 -26.67
N THR A 691 -35.07 -44.08 -27.84
CA THR A 691 -34.37 -43.41 -28.96
C THR A 691 -35.16 -42.29 -29.67
N ALA A 692 -36.41 -42.01 -29.26
CA ALA A 692 -37.29 -41.06 -29.97
C ALA A 692 -37.42 -39.66 -29.31
N ALA A 693 -36.97 -39.47 -28.07
CA ALA A 693 -37.29 -38.30 -27.26
C ALA A 693 -36.32 -37.09 -27.39
N MET A 694 -35.33 -37.14 -28.29
CA MET A 694 -34.26 -36.12 -28.37
C MET A 694 -34.41 -35.04 -29.48
N TRP A 695 -35.52 -35.01 -30.22
CA TRP A 695 -35.63 -34.15 -31.43
C TRP A 695 -36.79 -33.14 -31.48
N MET A 696 -37.51 -32.91 -30.37
CA MET A 696 -38.64 -31.95 -30.32
C MET A 696 -38.43 -30.69 -29.47
N SER A 697 -37.38 -30.63 -28.65
CA SER A 697 -37.11 -29.48 -27.76
C SER A 697 -36.35 -28.31 -28.42
N ALA A 698 -35.65 -28.55 -29.54
CA ALA A 698 -34.78 -27.55 -30.18
C ALA A 698 -35.55 -26.42 -30.93
N VAL A 699 -36.76 -26.70 -31.44
CA VAL A 699 -37.49 -25.77 -32.33
C VAL A 699 -38.21 -24.67 -31.55
N ALA A 700 -38.69 -24.95 -30.33
CA ALA A 700 -39.47 -23.99 -29.53
C ALA A 700 -38.66 -22.76 -29.10
N VAL A 701 -37.37 -22.95 -28.79
CA VAL A 701 -36.48 -21.88 -28.29
C VAL A 701 -36.17 -20.85 -29.39
N ALA A 702 -36.05 -21.28 -30.65
CA ALA A 702 -35.75 -20.40 -31.78
C ALA A 702 -36.88 -19.40 -32.09
N PHE A 703 -38.14 -19.81 -31.93
CA PHE A 703 -39.30 -18.96 -32.25
C PHE A 703 -39.52 -17.84 -31.23
N ALA A 704 -39.23 -18.09 -29.94
CA ALA A 704 -39.39 -17.10 -28.88
C ALA A 704 -38.46 -15.88 -29.04
N GLY A 705 -37.21 -16.10 -29.44
CA GLY A 705 -36.21 -15.02 -29.60
C GLY A 705 -36.57 -14.01 -30.69
N MET A 706 -37.18 -14.47 -31.79
CA MET A 706 -37.57 -13.61 -32.93
C MET A 706 -38.68 -12.61 -32.56
N VAL A 707 -39.63 -13.01 -31.72
CA VAL A 707 -40.75 -12.14 -31.30
C VAL A 707 -40.29 -11.00 -30.40
N VAL A 708 -39.34 -11.27 -29.49
CA VAL A 708 -38.81 -10.24 -28.58
C VAL A 708 -38.06 -9.15 -29.35
N LEU A 709 -37.21 -9.53 -30.32
CA LEU A 709 -36.47 -8.59 -31.16
C LEU A 709 -37.39 -7.65 -31.96
N ALA A 710 -38.47 -8.17 -32.53
CA ALA A 710 -39.44 -7.39 -33.29
C ALA A 710 -40.21 -6.37 -32.43
N LEU A 711 -40.47 -6.68 -31.16
CA LEU A 711 -41.12 -5.77 -30.22
C LEU A 711 -40.17 -4.68 -29.73
N THR A 712 -38.90 -5.01 -29.43
CA THR A 712 -37.89 -4.02 -29.02
C THR A 712 -37.59 -2.98 -30.11
N ALA A 713 -37.55 -3.40 -31.38
CA ALA A 713 -37.31 -2.50 -32.51
C ALA A 713 -38.43 -1.46 -32.70
N ARG A 714 -39.66 -1.78 -32.30
CA ARG A 714 -40.84 -0.93 -32.45
C ARG A 714 -41.07 0.03 -31.26
N TRP A 715 -40.47 -0.25 -30.11
CA TRP A 715 -40.48 0.65 -28.95
C TRP A 715 -39.45 1.80 -29.11
N LEU A 716 -38.34 1.52 -29.78
CA LEU A 716 -37.26 2.48 -30.09
C LEU A 716 -37.62 3.57 -31.14
N GLN A 717 -38.88 3.67 -31.56
CA GLN A 717 -39.36 4.64 -32.57
C GLN A 717 -40.44 5.60 -32.02
N CYS A 718 -40.63 5.68 -30.70
CA CYS A 718 -41.66 6.51 -30.06
C CYS A 718 -41.18 7.30 -28.83
N LEU A 719 -39.87 7.60 -28.74
CA LEU A 719 -39.27 8.39 -27.66
C LEU A 719 -38.31 9.45 -28.21
N GLU A 720 -38.83 10.27 -29.13
CA GLU A 720 -38.19 11.49 -29.61
C GLU A 720 -39.28 12.55 -29.83
N ASP A 721 -39.77 13.16 -28.75
CA ASP A 721 -40.39 14.50 -28.78
C ASP A 721 -40.61 15.13 -27.38
N ASP A 722 -40.53 16.47 -27.40
CA ASP A 722 -41.05 17.48 -26.46
C ASP A 722 -40.59 17.62 -24.99
N SER A 723 -40.91 18.79 -24.41
CA SER A 723 -40.17 19.39 -23.28
C SER A 723 -40.93 20.46 -22.46
N VAL A 724 -40.27 21.01 -21.41
CA VAL A 724 -40.58 22.29 -20.69
C VAL A 724 -41.67 22.29 -19.58
N ALA A 725 -41.47 23.21 -18.62
CA ALA A 725 -42.38 23.78 -17.60
C ALA A 725 -42.46 23.17 -16.17
N SER A 726 -42.20 24.05 -15.20
CA SER A 726 -42.25 23.94 -13.73
C SER A 726 -43.69 23.99 -13.16
N SER A 727 -43.98 23.63 -11.90
CA SER A 727 -43.74 24.49 -10.72
C SER A 727 -44.53 24.05 -9.45
N SER A 728 -44.25 24.73 -8.32
CA SER A 728 -45.09 24.93 -7.10
C SER A 728 -44.91 24.02 -5.86
N ALA A 729 -45.34 24.56 -4.71
CA ALA A 729 -45.07 24.15 -3.32
C ALA A 729 -46.02 23.04 -2.80
N GLY A 730 -45.87 22.43 -1.61
CA GLY A 730 -44.89 22.59 -0.51
C GLY A 730 -45.57 22.77 0.87
N ALA A 731 -45.01 22.17 1.93
CA ALA A 731 -45.43 22.33 3.33
C ALA A 731 -44.30 21.86 4.29
N GLY A 732 -44.27 22.33 5.53
CA GLY A 732 -43.20 22.01 6.49
C GLY A 732 -43.67 21.71 7.92
N GLY A 733 -42.75 21.31 8.79
CA GLY A 733 -43.00 21.08 10.22
C GLY A 733 -41.72 21.21 11.03
N ALA A 734 -41.69 22.16 11.98
CA ALA A 734 -40.50 22.49 12.77
C ALA A 734 -40.43 21.74 14.12
N ARG A 735 -39.21 21.54 14.63
CA ARG A 735 -38.90 21.08 16.00
C ARG A 735 -37.72 21.90 16.56
N PRO A 736 -37.53 21.95 17.90
CA PRO A 736 -37.02 23.15 18.55
C PRO A 736 -35.50 23.30 18.58
N ASN A 737 -35.05 24.54 18.74
CA ASN A 737 -33.63 24.93 18.82
C ASN A 737 -32.91 24.28 20.00
N VAL A 738 -31.80 23.60 19.69
CA VAL A 738 -30.67 23.40 20.62
C VAL A 738 -29.66 24.51 20.36
N VAL A 739 -29.08 25.11 21.40
CA VAL A 739 -28.07 26.18 21.25
C VAL A 739 -26.70 25.55 21.08
N VAL A 740 -26.33 25.35 19.82
CA VAL A 740 -25.06 24.73 19.41
C VAL A 740 -23.88 25.67 19.67
N GLY A 741 -22.76 25.13 20.16
CA GLY A 741 -21.51 25.88 20.36
C GLY A 741 -20.83 26.31 19.05
N PRO A 742 -19.94 27.32 19.07
CA PRO A 742 -19.28 27.80 17.86
C PRO A 742 -18.37 26.71 17.26
N TRP A 743 -18.51 26.48 15.95
CA TRP A 743 -17.72 25.48 15.23
C TRP A 743 -16.23 25.85 15.20
N ARG A 744 -15.38 24.88 15.52
CA ARG A 744 -13.92 24.97 15.43
C ARG A 744 -13.45 24.03 14.33
N MET A 745 -12.61 24.53 13.41
CA MET A 745 -11.97 23.72 12.38
C MET A 745 -10.46 23.63 12.62
N THR A 746 -9.94 22.40 12.60
CA THR A 746 -8.50 22.10 12.51
C THR A 746 -8.24 21.60 11.10
N ALA A 747 -7.48 22.33 10.29
CA ALA A 747 -7.20 21.97 8.90
C ALA A 747 -5.74 21.48 8.75
N PHE A 748 -5.55 20.36 8.04
CA PHE A 748 -4.22 19.78 7.78
C PHE A 748 -3.58 20.33 6.49
N GLN A 749 -4.30 21.20 5.79
CA GLN A 749 -3.86 21.98 4.64
C GLN A 749 -4.53 23.37 4.66
N ARG A 750 -4.12 24.27 3.76
CA ARG A 750 -4.80 25.56 3.59
C ARG A 750 -6.16 25.36 2.92
N LEU A 751 -7.24 25.54 3.68
CA LEU A 751 -8.61 25.57 3.16
C LEU A 751 -9.05 27.03 2.91
N SER A 752 -9.96 27.23 1.97
CA SER A 752 -10.50 28.56 1.59
C SER A 752 -11.99 28.70 1.89
N PHE A 753 -12.44 27.97 2.92
CA PHE A 753 -13.78 27.94 3.48
C PHE A 753 -13.68 27.75 5.00
N THR A 754 -14.76 28.01 5.72
CA THR A 754 -14.82 28.01 7.19
C THR A 754 -15.58 26.81 7.76
N ALA A 755 -15.50 26.63 9.08
CA ALA A 755 -16.27 25.60 9.78
C ALA A 755 -17.79 25.78 9.61
N ASP A 756 -18.26 27.03 9.58
CA ASP A 756 -19.67 27.39 9.39
C ASP A 756 -20.13 27.24 7.93
N ASP A 757 -19.21 27.28 6.95
CA ASP A 757 -19.52 26.90 5.56
C ASP A 757 -19.79 25.40 5.46
N VAL A 758 -18.94 24.58 6.09
CA VAL A 758 -19.14 23.13 6.19
C VAL A 758 -20.46 22.79 6.87
N ALA A 759 -20.74 23.40 8.04
CA ALA A 759 -21.95 23.13 8.80
C ALA A 759 -23.22 23.41 7.98
N ARG A 760 -23.30 24.60 7.34
CA ARG A 760 -24.43 24.99 6.49
C ARG A 760 -24.64 24.06 5.29
N CYS A 761 -23.57 23.50 4.73
CA CYS A 761 -23.68 22.49 3.66
C CYS A 761 -24.16 21.11 4.12
N VAL A 762 -24.04 20.77 5.40
CA VAL A 762 -24.43 19.46 5.97
C VAL A 762 -25.85 19.48 6.56
N GLU A 763 -26.37 20.66 6.90
CA GLU A 763 -27.75 20.84 7.37
C GLU A 763 -28.78 20.78 6.22
N GLY A 764 -28.36 21.00 4.97
CA GLY A 764 -29.16 20.70 3.78
C GLY A 764 -29.12 19.21 3.42
N SER A 765 -30.28 18.55 3.37
CA SER A 765 -30.41 17.10 3.15
C SER A 765 -29.95 16.59 1.78
N ASP A 766 -29.82 17.48 0.79
CA ASP A 766 -29.71 17.12 -0.64
C ASP A 766 -28.30 16.63 -1.05
N GLY A 767 -27.38 16.48 -0.08
CA GLY A 767 -25.97 16.15 -0.31
C GLY A 767 -25.53 14.74 0.10
N ILE A 768 -26.40 13.87 0.60
CA ILE A 768 -25.97 12.56 1.17
C ILE A 768 -25.38 11.64 0.09
N VAL A 769 -24.16 11.16 0.33
CA VAL A 769 -23.44 10.18 -0.52
C VAL A 769 -23.65 8.76 0.00
N GLY A 770 -23.67 8.59 1.32
CA GLY A 770 -23.89 7.29 1.97
C GLY A 770 -23.93 7.41 3.49
N ALA A 771 -24.30 6.32 4.17
CA ALA A 771 -24.28 6.20 5.62
C ALA A 771 -23.71 4.83 6.01
N GLY A 772 -22.90 4.80 7.07
CA GLY A 772 -22.23 3.60 7.57
C GLY A 772 -22.17 3.58 9.10
N SER A 773 -21.57 2.54 9.64
CA SER A 773 -21.53 2.24 11.09
C SER A 773 -20.87 3.32 11.97
N SER A 774 -20.08 4.22 11.38
CA SER A 774 -19.43 5.35 12.06
C SER A 774 -20.13 6.71 11.87
N GLY A 775 -21.05 6.85 10.91
CA GLY A 775 -21.61 8.16 10.54
C GLY A 775 -22.19 8.28 9.12
N THR A 776 -22.60 9.49 8.78
CA THR A 776 -23.20 9.86 7.49
C THR A 776 -22.24 10.72 6.67
N VAL A 777 -22.06 10.42 5.38
CA VAL A 777 -21.16 11.14 4.47
C VAL A 777 -21.95 12.04 3.52
N TYR A 778 -21.56 13.30 3.46
CA TYR A 778 -22.18 14.36 2.65
C TYR A 778 -21.20 14.88 1.59
N ARG A 779 -21.68 15.14 0.38
CA ARG A 779 -20.98 15.86 -0.69
C ARG A 779 -21.26 17.35 -0.52
N ALA A 780 -20.34 18.05 0.13
CA ALA A 780 -20.46 19.48 0.35
C ALA A 780 -19.75 20.27 -0.76
N LYS A 781 -20.45 21.20 -1.41
CA LYS A 781 -19.83 22.17 -2.33
C LYS A 781 -19.57 23.47 -1.56
N MET A 782 -18.32 23.83 -1.42
CA MET A 782 -17.86 24.99 -0.66
C MET A 782 -18.07 26.30 -1.43
N PRO A 783 -18.10 27.47 -0.76
CA PRO A 783 -18.37 28.77 -1.41
C PRO A 783 -17.37 29.16 -2.50
N ASN A 784 -16.13 28.67 -2.40
CA ASN A 784 -15.07 28.81 -3.39
C ASN A 784 -15.28 27.98 -4.68
N GLY A 785 -16.29 27.09 -4.70
CA GLY A 785 -16.58 26.18 -5.80
C GLY A 785 -16.01 24.76 -5.63
N GLU A 786 -15.12 24.54 -4.66
CA GLU A 786 -14.52 23.25 -4.32
C GLU A 786 -15.58 22.24 -3.85
N VAL A 787 -15.33 20.94 -4.05
CA VAL A 787 -16.23 19.87 -3.59
C VAL A 787 -15.45 18.94 -2.67
N ILE A 788 -15.97 18.75 -1.46
CA ILE A 788 -15.39 17.91 -0.41
C ILE A 788 -16.40 16.85 0.04
N ALA A 789 -15.90 15.76 0.62
CA ALA A 789 -16.71 14.78 1.33
C ALA A 789 -16.64 15.07 2.85
N VAL A 790 -17.77 15.07 3.54
CA VAL A 790 -17.87 15.42 4.96
C VAL A 790 -18.52 14.27 5.71
N LYS A 791 -17.76 13.57 6.56
CA LYS A 791 -18.21 12.43 7.38
C LYS A 791 -18.67 12.95 8.74
N LYS A 792 -19.98 13.17 8.91
CA LYS A 792 -20.60 13.55 10.20
C LYS A 792 -20.79 12.30 11.06
N LEU A 793 -20.10 12.26 12.19
CA LEU A 793 -20.07 11.10 13.08
C LEU A 793 -21.35 11.04 13.94
N TRP A 794 -21.79 9.82 14.29
CA TRP A 794 -22.93 9.63 15.20
C TRP A 794 -22.47 9.71 16.67
N GLN A 795 -23.18 10.47 17.51
CA GLN A 795 -23.00 10.42 18.97
C GLN A 795 -23.97 9.42 19.61
N ALA A 796 -23.49 8.69 20.62
CA ALA A 796 -24.36 8.02 21.58
C ALA A 796 -24.99 9.07 22.52
N PRO A 797 -26.27 8.93 22.93
CA PRO A 797 -26.93 9.91 23.79
C PRO A 797 -26.29 9.91 25.19
N ALA A 798 -25.86 11.09 25.64
CA ALA A 798 -25.28 11.27 26.97
C ALA A 798 -26.31 10.91 28.06
N GLN A 799 -26.04 9.83 28.80
CA GLN A 799 -26.79 9.52 30.03
C GLN A 799 -26.46 10.57 31.09
N LYS A 800 -27.49 11.08 31.78
CA LYS A 800 -27.31 11.90 32.97
C LYS A 800 -26.89 11.00 34.14
N GLU A 801 -25.58 10.78 34.30
CA GLU A 801 -25.04 10.29 35.57
C GLU A 801 -25.43 11.26 36.71
N THR A 802 -25.70 10.72 37.89
CA THR A 802 -26.16 11.51 39.04
C THR A 802 -25.07 11.63 40.09
N ALA A 803 -25.16 12.63 40.95
CA ALA A 803 -24.11 12.91 41.96
C ALA A 803 -23.89 11.79 43.00
N ALA A 804 -24.68 10.71 42.97
CA ALA A 804 -24.46 9.50 43.76
C ALA A 804 -23.35 8.59 43.18
N ASP A 805 -23.17 8.60 41.85
CA ASP A 805 -22.35 7.61 41.14
C ASP A 805 -20.83 7.86 41.30
N HIS A 806 -20.43 9.08 41.67
CA HIS A 806 -19.03 9.48 41.87
C HIS A 806 -18.31 8.77 43.02
N ALA A 807 -19.03 8.17 43.98
CA ALA A 807 -18.41 7.53 45.15
C ALA A 807 -17.90 6.10 44.91
N ALA A 808 -18.30 5.44 43.81
CA ALA A 808 -18.05 4.02 43.57
C ALA A 808 -16.92 3.72 42.56
N LYS A 809 -16.41 4.73 41.85
CA LYS A 809 -15.44 4.60 40.73
C LYS A 809 -14.00 5.02 41.09
N GLN A 810 -13.56 4.78 42.33
CA GLN A 810 -12.17 5.06 42.75
C GLN A 810 -11.37 3.82 43.16
N MET A 811 -11.73 2.63 42.65
CA MET A 811 -10.88 1.43 42.79
C MET A 811 -11.16 0.37 41.72
N ASP A 812 -10.90 0.68 40.46
CA ASP A 812 -10.19 -0.23 39.53
C ASP A 812 -9.80 0.50 38.23
N THR A 813 -8.71 0.06 37.60
CA THR A 813 -8.23 0.61 36.32
C THR A 813 -8.24 -0.44 35.22
N GLN A 814 -8.55 0.01 34.00
CA GLN A 814 -8.46 -0.66 32.69
C GLN A 814 -9.76 -1.29 32.13
N ASP A 815 -9.90 -1.12 30.81
CA ASP A 815 -10.90 -1.61 29.84
C ASP A 815 -12.40 -1.27 30.00
N GLY A 816 -12.85 -0.34 29.16
CA GLY A 816 -14.26 -0.04 28.87
C GLY A 816 -14.46 1.35 28.24
N GLY A 817 -14.42 1.46 26.90
CA GLY A 817 -14.36 2.79 26.24
C GLY A 817 -14.69 2.89 24.74
N ASP A 818 -15.53 2.02 24.18
CA ASP A 818 -15.75 1.81 22.72
C ASP A 818 -16.47 2.95 21.94
N GLY A 819 -16.27 4.22 22.33
CA GLY A 819 -16.89 5.41 21.71
C GLY A 819 -15.87 6.39 21.15
N ASN A 820 -15.31 7.24 22.01
CA ASN A 820 -14.41 8.33 21.59
C ASN A 820 -13.09 7.85 20.98
N GLU A 821 -12.62 6.66 21.33
CA GLU A 821 -11.30 6.14 20.91
C GLU A 821 -11.21 5.98 19.38
N ARG A 822 -12.29 5.55 18.71
CA ARG A 822 -12.32 5.38 17.25
C ARG A 822 -12.20 6.71 16.49
N VAL A 823 -12.75 7.79 17.06
CA VAL A 823 -12.71 9.15 16.48
C VAL A 823 -11.32 9.74 16.58
N LEU A 824 -10.65 9.53 17.71
CA LEU A 824 -9.25 9.89 17.90
C LEU A 824 -8.36 9.07 16.95
N ALA A 825 -8.56 7.75 16.86
CA ALA A 825 -7.79 6.88 15.98
C ALA A 825 -7.87 7.27 14.49
N GLU A 826 -9.07 7.54 13.93
CA GLU A 826 -9.17 7.91 12.51
C GLU A 826 -8.41 9.21 12.19
N VAL A 827 -8.44 10.18 13.10
CA VAL A 827 -7.76 11.48 12.96
C VAL A 827 -6.25 11.38 13.22
N GLU A 828 -5.84 10.67 14.26
CA GLU A 828 -4.43 10.47 14.62
C GLU A 828 -3.69 9.66 13.55
N MET A 829 -4.32 8.59 13.03
CA MET A 829 -3.73 7.79 11.96
C MET A 829 -3.64 8.57 10.65
N LEU A 830 -4.74 9.15 10.15
CA LEU A 830 -4.71 9.88 8.87
C LEU A 830 -3.97 11.22 8.93
N GLY A 831 -3.79 11.81 10.11
CA GLY A 831 -2.94 13.00 10.28
C GLY A 831 -1.46 12.77 9.95
N HIS A 832 -0.99 11.51 9.99
CA HIS A 832 0.40 11.12 9.74
C HIS A 832 0.61 10.36 8.41
N LEU A 833 -0.46 9.98 7.70
CA LEU A 833 -0.39 9.19 6.47
C LEU A 833 -0.39 10.08 5.23
N ARG A 834 0.64 9.97 4.38
CA ARG A 834 0.81 10.73 3.14
C ARG A 834 1.24 9.82 1.97
N HIS A 835 0.28 9.33 1.19
CA HIS A 835 0.57 8.56 -0.03
C HIS A 835 -0.55 8.73 -1.07
N ARG A 836 -0.20 8.71 -2.37
CA ARG A 836 -1.09 9.04 -3.48
C ARG A 836 -2.36 8.19 -3.57
N ASN A 837 -2.30 6.95 -3.07
CA ASN A 837 -3.40 5.98 -3.05
C ASN A 837 -4.04 5.82 -1.67
N ILE A 838 -3.91 6.80 -0.77
CA ILE A 838 -4.65 6.90 0.50
C ILE A 838 -5.54 8.14 0.43
N VAL A 839 -6.76 8.08 0.95
CA VAL A 839 -7.66 9.26 0.96
C VAL A 839 -7.10 10.35 1.89
N ARG A 840 -7.00 11.58 1.39
CA ARG A 840 -6.47 12.69 2.17
C ARG A 840 -7.53 13.28 3.11
N LEU A 841 -7.23 13.29 4.40
CA LEU A 841 -7.96 14.06 5.41
C LEU A 841 -7.56 15.55 5.29
N LEU A 842 -8.52 16.40 4.94
CA LEU A 842 -8.33 17.84 4.75
C LEU A 842 -8.38 18.61 6.08
N GLY A 843 -9.16 18.10 7.04
CA GLY A 843 -9.38 18.73 8.34
C GLY A 843 -10.47 18.04 9.17
N VAL A 844 -10.75 18.63 10.34
CA VAL A 844 -11.80 18.21 11.29
C VAL A 844 -12.55 19.45 11.75
N CYS A 845 -13.88 19.43 11.67
CA CYS A 845 -14.76 20.41 12.30
C CYS A 845 -15.41 19.81 13.56
N THR A 846 -15.45 20.55 14.67
CA THR A 846 -16.19 20.15 15.87
C THR A 846 -16.78 21.34 16.61
N ASN A 847 -17.94 21.15 17.23
CA ASN A 847 -18.63 22.13 18.08
C ASN A 847 -18.80 21.63 19.54
N GLY A 848 -18.27 20.45 19.87
CA GLY A 848 -18.45 19.75 21.16
C GLY A 848 -19.56 18.68 21.17
N GLU A 849 -20.64 18.88 20.40
CA GLU A 849 -21.79 17.95 20.28
C GLU A 849 -21.81 17.17 18.95
N THR A 850 -20.90 17.50 18.03
CA THR A 850 -20.76 16.84 16.73
C THR A 850 -19.34 17.05 16.24
N THR A 851 -18.76 15.99 15.68
CA THR A 851 -17.49 16.03 14.95
C THR A 851 -17.72 15.59 13.50
N MET A 852 -17.11 16.33 12.58
CA MET A 852 -17.16 16.10 11.14
C MET A 852 -15.72 15.97 10.62
N LEU A 853 -15.42 14.87 9.93
CA LEU A 853 -14.13 14.69 9.24
C LEU A 853 -14.26 15.18 7.80
N LEU A 854 -13.30 15.98 7.32
CA LEU A 854 -13.31 16.60 6.00
C LEU A 854 -12.34 15.86 5.08
N TYR A 855 -12.83 15.35 3.96
CA TYR A 855 -12.07 14.58 2.97
C TYR A 855 -12.15 15.22 1.59
N GLU A 856 -11.13 14.98 0.76
CA GLU A 856 -11.23 15.23 -0.68
C GLU A 856 -12.37 14.40 -1.30
N TYR A 857 -13.16 15.02 -2.19
CA TYR A 857 -14.28 14.33 -2.82
C TYR A 857 -13.81 13.43 -3.96
N MET A 858 -14.34 12.19 -3.99
CA MET A 858 -13.99 11.16 -4.96
C MET A 858 -15.11 11.03 -6.01
N PRO A 859 -15.01 11.69 -7.18
CA PRO A 859 -16.13 11.84 -8.11
C PRO A 859 -16.58 10.55 -8.77
N ASN A 860 -15.72 9.53 -8.88
CA ASN A 860 -16.06 8.26 -9.50
C ASN A 860 -16.68 7.24 -8.53
N GLY A 861 -16.85 7.58 -7.24
CA GLY A 861 -17.51 6.75 -6.24
C GLY A 861 -16.58 5.71 -5.64
N SER A 862 -17.13 4.58 -5.19
CA SER A 862 -16.34 3.44 -4.70
C SER A 862 -16.10 2.39 -5.80
N LEU A 863 -15.11 1.53 -5.59
CA LEU A 863 -14.88 0.38 -6.45
C LEU A 863 -16.05 -0.63 -6.38
N ASP A 864 -16.72 -0.72 -5.24
CA ASP A 864 -17.95 -1.50 -5.05
C ASP A 864 -19.07 -1.04 -5.99
N GLU A 865 -19.34 0.28 -6.06
CA GLU A 865 -20.30 0.85 -7.02
C GLU A 865 -19.91 0.56 -8.47
N LEU A 866 -18.61 0.57 -8.80
CA LEU A 866 -18.12 0.32 -10.15
C LEU A 866 -18.20 -1.16 -10.57
N LEU A 867 -18.11 -2.09 -9.60
CA LEU A 867 -18.20 -3.53 -9.84
C LEU A 867 -19.65 -4.05 -9.79
N HIS A 868 -20.45 -3.55 -8.84
CA HIS A 868 -21.73 -4.14 -8.43
C HIS A 868 -22.94 -3.19 -8.54
N GLY A 869 -22.75 -1.90 -8.80
CA GLY A 869 -23.78 -0.83 -8.71
C GLY A 869 -24.94 -0.86 -9.73
N ALA A 870 -25.29 -2.03 -10.26
CA ALA A 870 -26.46 -2.24 -11.14
C ALA A 870 -27.77 -2.41 -10.33
N THR A 871 -28.06 -1.47 -9.44
CA THR A 871 -29.31 -1.41 -8.65
C THR A 871 -30.18 -0.21 -9.06
N ALA A 872 -31.50 -0.33 -8.84
CA ALA A 872 -32.54 0.45 -9.50
C ALA A 872 -32.30 1.98 -9.56
N GLY A 873 -32.48 2.55 -10.76
CA GLY A 873 -32.66 3.99 -10.98
C GLY A 873 -31.45 4.78 -11.53
N LYS A 874 -30.24 4.22 -11.50
CA LYS A 874 -29.04 4.83 -12.12
C LYS A 874 -28.65 4.07 -13.39
N THR A 875 -28.17 4.78 -14.41
CA THR A 875 -27.57 4.16 -15.60
C THR A 875 -26.26 3.45 -15.20
N PRO A 876 -25.99 2.24 -15.70
CA PRO A 876 -24.77 1.52 -15.35
C PRO A 876 -23.55 2.27 -15.92
N LYS A 877 -22.61 2.65 -15.04
CA LYS A 877 -21.30 3.16 -15.47
C LYS A 877 -20.64 2.14 -16.40
N ALA A 878 -20.02 2.61 -17.47
CA ALA A 878 -19.31 1.75 -18.40
C ALA A 878 -18.24 0.95 -17.64
N ARG A 879 -18.22 -0.37 -17.81
CA ARG A 879 -17.25 -1.24 -17.14
C ARG A 879 -15.83 -0.80 -17.54
N PRO A 880 -14.90 -0.58 -16.59
CA PRO A 880 -13.57 -0.09 -16.91
C PRO A 880 -12.83 -1.05 -17.83
N GLU A 881 -12.05 -0.49 -18.75
CA GLU A 881 -11.13 -1.25 -19.60
C GLU A 881 -9.98 -1.85 -18.77
N TRP A 882 -9.20 -2.73 -19.39
CA TRP A 882 -8.12 -3.46 -18.70
C TRP A 882 -7.06 -2.52 -18.10
N ASP A 883 -6.71 -1.42 -18.79
CA ASP A 883 -5.76 -0.41 -18.28
C ASP A 883 -6.24 0.20 -16.96
N ALA A 884 -7.47 0.72 -16.91
CA ALA A 884 -8.04 1.31 -15.71
C ALA A 884 -8.17 0.28 -14.57
N ARG A 885 -8.53 -0.98 -14.87
CA ARG A 885 -8.52 -2.07 -13.87
C ARG A 885 -7.13 -2.33 -13.30
N TYR A 886 -6.12 -2.33 -14.16
CA TYR A 886 -4.73 -2.54 -13.76
C TYR A 886 -4.22 -1.37 -12.90
N ARG A 887 -4.48 -0.13 -13.29
CA ARG A 887 -4.13 1.06 -12.50
C ARG A 887 -4.82 1.07 -11.12
N ILE A 888 -6.13 0.79 -11.05
CA ILE A 888 -6.86 0.61 -9.78
C ILE A 888 -6.19 -0.45 -8.90
N ALA A 889 -5.90 -1.65 -9.45
CA ALA A 889 -5.30 -2.74 -8.68
C ALA A 889 -3.88 -2.40 -8.18
N VAL A 890 -3.05 -1.76 -9.03
CA VAL A 890 -1.71 -1.28 -8.66
C VAL A 890 -1.79 -0.18 -7.60
N GLY A 891 -2.72 0.77 -7.73
CA GLY A 891 -2.93 1.85 -6.76
C GLY A 891 -3.30 1.33 -5.37
N VAL A 892 -4.27 0.40 -5.28
CA VAL A 892 -4.60 -0.26 -3.99
C VAL A 892 -3.38 -0.98 -3.41
N ALA A 893 -2.62 -1.72 -4.24
CA ALA A 893 -1.42 -2.41 -3.78
C ALA A 893 -0.31 -1.46 -3.31
N GLN A 894 -0.13 -0.31 -3.97
CA GLN A 894 0.81 0.75 -3.55
C GLN A 894 0.37 1.39 -2.23
N GLY A 895 -0.92 1.72 -2.09
CA GLY A 895 -1.49 2.22 -0.83
C GLY A 895 -1.26 1.28 0.35
N VAL A 896 -1.54 -0.01 0.18
CA VAL A 896 -1.33 -1.03 1.22
C VAL A 896 0.16 -1.27 1.50
N SER A 897 1.03 -1.24 0.46
CA SER A 897 2.48 -1.33 0.63
C SER A 897 3.01 -0.21 1.52
N TYR A 898 2.59 1.02 1.26
CA TYR A 898 2.96 2.20 2.05
C TYR A 898 2.58 2.05 3.53
N LEU A 899 1.35 1.61 3.81
CA LEU A 899 0.89 1.37 5.20
C LEU A 899 1.73 0.30 5.92
N HIS A 900 2.13 -0.78 5.23
CA HIS A 900 2.79 -1.93 5.87
C HIS A 900 4.32 -1.85 5.95
N HIS A 901 4.97 -1.03 5.11
CA HIS A 901 6.43 -1.03 4.95
C HIS A 901 7.08 0.35 5.09
N ASP A 902 6.41 1.39 4.58
CA ASP A 902 7.00 2.73 4.50
C ASP A 902 6.59 3.61 5.70
N CYS A 903 5.58 3.18 6.46
CA CYS A 903 5.14 3.80 7.72
C CYS A 903 5.93 3.26 8.93
N LEU A 904 6.36 4.16 9.82
CA LEU A 904 7.05 3.84 11.07
C LEU A 904 6.34 4.50 12.26
N PRO A 905 5.65 3.73 13.14
CA PRO A 905 5.38 2.28 13.06
C PRO A 905 4.47 1.89 11.87
N ALA A 906 4.53 0.61 11.48
CA ALA A 906 3.70 0.06 10.43
C ALA A 906 2.20 0.09 10.81
N VAL A 907 1.33 0.25 9.81
CA VAL A 907 -0.11 0.53 10.00
C VAL A 907 -0.97 -0.59 9.42
N ALA A 908 -1.71 -1.30 10.28
CA ALA A 908 -2.70 -2.28 9.83
C ALA A 908 -4.06 -1.60 9.61
N HIS A 909 -4.56 -1.56 8.37
CA HIS A 909 -5.84 -0.91 8.00
C HIS A 909 -7.07 -1.56 8.65
N ARG A 910 -7.04 -2.88 8.86
CA ARG A 910 -8.07 -3.71 9.52
C ARG A 910 -9.43 -3.84 8.81
N ASP A 911 -9.83 -2.88 7.98
CA ASP A 911 -11.10 -2.94 7.21
C ASP A 911 -10.95 -2.51 5.74
N LEU A 912 -10.24 -3.32 4.93
CA LEU A 912 -9.95 -3.03 3.52
C LEU A 912 -10.86 -3.86 2.60
N LYS A 913 -11.83 -3.20 1.96
CA LYS A 913 -12.90 -3.81 1.15
C LYS A 913 -13.27 -2.91 -0.05
N PRO A 914 -13.92 -3.41 -1.12
CA PRO A 914 -14.21 -2.61 -2.32
C PRO A 914 -14.99 -1.31 -2.07
N SER A 915 -15.84 -1.26 -1.05
CA SER A 915 -16.58 -0.04 -0.65
C SER A 915 -15.71 1.00 0.06
N ASN A 916 -14.57 0.58 0.61
CA ASN A 916 -13.54 1.42 1.22
C ASN A 916 -12.38 1.74 0.24
N ILE A 917 -12.49 1.32 -1.04
CA ILE A 917 -11.64 1.82 -2.13
C ILE A 917 -12.43 2.85 -2.90
N LEU A 918 -11.99 4.11 -2.83
CA LEU A 918 -12.61 5.23 -3.56
C LEU A 918 -11.83 5.53 -4.85
N LEU A 919 -12.51 6.15 -5.82
CA LEU A 919 -11.97 6.44 -7.14
C LEU A 919 -12.00 7.94 -7.43
N ASP A 920 -10.83 8.51 -7.73
CA ASP A 920 -10.70 9.93 -8.09
C ASP A 920 -11.07 10.19 -9.56
N ALA A 921 -10.83 11.43 -10.03
CA ALA A 921 -11.22 11.87 -11.36
C ALA A 921 -10.56 11.06 -12.50
N ASP A 922 -9.32 10.60 -12.29
CA ASP A 922 -8.51 9.90 -13.30
C ASP A 922 -8.66 8.36 -13.24
N MET A 923 -9.63 7.91 -12.42
CA MET A 923 -9.89 6.52 -12.05
C MET A 923 -8.76 5.88 -11.25
N GLU A 924 -7.94 6.67 -10.56
CA GLU A 924 -6.94 6.13 -9.61
C GLU A 924 -7.58 5.78 -8.27
N ALA A 925 -7.07 4.71 -7.66
CA ALA A 925 -7.64 4.15 -6.42
C ALA A 925 -7.06 4.81 -5.17
N ARG A 926 -7.93 5.13 -4.20
CA ARG A 926 -7.56 5.65 -2.88
C ARG A 926 -8.22 4.84 -1.76
N VAL A 927 -7.41 4.29 -0.88
CA VAL A 927 -7.83 3.52 0.31
C VAL A 927 -8.41 4.48 1.36
N ALA A 928 -9.56 4.14 1.95
CA ALA A 928 -10.33 5.00 2.84
C ALA A 928 -10.92 4.24 4.05
N ASP A 929 -11.50 5.01 4.99
CA ASP A 929 -12.16 4.56 6.24
C ASP A 929 -11.23 3.88 7.25
N PHE A 930 -10.44 4.73 7.94
CA PHE A 930 -9.39 4.31 8.87
C PHE A 930 -9.87 4.16 10.33
N GLY A 931 -11.19 4.17 10.58
CA GLY A 931 -11.79 4.17 11.93
C GLY A 931 -11.54 2.94 12.81
N VAL A 932 -10.84 1.92 12.28
CA VAL A 932 -10.34 0.75 13.04
C VAL A 932 -8.85 0.47 12.77
N ALA A 933 -8.15 1.32 12.03
CA ALA A 933 -6.74 1.17 11.71
C ALA A 933 -5.87 1.34 12.97
N LYS A 934 -4.73 0.63 13.05
CA LYS A 934 -3.85 0.72 14.22
C LYS A 934 -2.36 0.61 13.87
N ALA A 935 -1.58 1.49 14.48
CA ALA A 935 -0.13 1.44 14.54
C ALA A 935 0.35 0.17 15.28
N LEU A 936 1.32 -0.54 14.70
CA LEU A 936 1.89 -1.77 15.26
C LEU A 936 3.13 -1.44 16.11
N GLN A 937 3.04 -1.65 17.43
CA GLN A 937 4.13 -1.43 18.39
C GLN A 937 4.41 -2.69 19.20
N GLY A 938 5.07 -3.67 18.56
CA GLY A 938 5.64 -4.83 19.25
C GLY A 938 4.64 -5.96 19.54
N ALA A 939 5.21 -7.12 19.91
CA ALA A 939 4.47 -8.36 19.99
C ALA A 939 3.61 -8.47 21.26
N ALA A 940 2.32 -8.11 21.14
CA ALA A 940 1.28 -8.48 22.09
C ALA A 940 0.17 -9.28 21.37
N PRO A 941 -0.23 -10.47 21.87
CA PRO A 941 -1.30 -11.25 21.26
C PRO A 941 -2.68 -10.62 21.53
N MET A 942 -3.49 -10.42 20.48
CA MET A 942 -4.88 -9.98 20.63
C MET A 942 -5.82 -11.19 20.77
N SER A 943 -6.74 -11.13 21.73
CA SER A 943 -7.74 -12.17 22.03
C SER A 943 -9.11 -11.94 21.38
N VAL A 944 -9.29 -10.83 20.67
CA VAL A 944 -10.57 -10.38 20.09
C VAL A 944 -10.40 -10.05 18.60
N VAL A 945 -11.38 -10.44 17.78
CA VAL A 945 -11.43 -10.14 16.34
C VAL A 945 -11.97 -8.73 16.12
N ALA A 946 -11.30 -7.94 15.27
CA ALA A 946 -11.71 -6.58 14.90
C ALA A 946 -11.62 -6.39 13.37
N GLY A 947 -12.74 -5.97 12.76
CA GLY A 947 -12.92 -5.83 11.30
C GLY A 947 -14.36 -6.17 10.89
N SER A 948 -14.73 -5.96 9.62
CA SER A 948 -16.02 -6.44 9.08
C SER A 948 -16.06 -7.97 9.02
N CYS A 949 -17.18 -8.61 9.40
CA CYS A 949 -17.34 -10.06 9.23
C CYS A 949 -17.09 -10.49 7.77
N GLY A 950 -16.20 -11.46 7.56
CA GLY A 950 -15.75 -11.91 6.24
C GLY A 950 -14.42 -11.30 5.77
N TYR A 951 -13.89 -10.26 6.44
CA TYR A 951 -12.58 -9.69 6.13
C TYR A 951 -11.71 -9.48 7.38
N ILE A 952 -10.45 -9.90 7.32
CA ILE A 952 -9.42 -9.65 8.33
C ILE A 952 -8.19 -9.13 7.59
N ALA A 953 -7.76 -7.90 7.89
CA ALA A 953 -6.45 -7.42 7.43
C ALA A 953 -5.33 -8.14 8.20
N PRO A 954 -4.17 -8.41 7.57
CA PRO A 954 -3.08 -9.09 8.23
C PRO A 954 -2.56 -8.29 9.43
N GLY A 955 -2.65 -8.88 10.62
CA GLY A 955 -1.90 -8.44 11.79
C GLY A 955 -0.42 -8.82 11.67
N GLU A 956 0.41 -8.36 12.60
CA GLU A 956 1.87 -8.55 12.58
C GLU A 956 2.32 -10.02 12.66
N HIS A 957 1.41 -10.94 12.96
CA HIS A 957 1.63 -12.40 12.95
C HIS A 957 1.33 -13.08 11.60
N SER A 958 0.87 -12.35 10.58
CA SER A 958 0.46 -12.88 9.28
C SER A 958 1.14 -12.16 8.11
N ARG A 959 2.45 -12.36 7.96
CA ARG A 959 3.22 -12.04 6.72
C ARG A 959 2.81 -12.98 5.57
N ASP A 960 1.53 -13.12 5.23
CA ASP A 960 1.05 -14.19 4.36
C ASP A 960 1.01 -13.84 2.87
N SER A 961 1.60 -14.68 2.01
CA SER A 961 1.63 -14.48 0.55
C SER A 961 0.31 -14.93 -0.11
N ARG A 962 -0.79 -14.28 0.30
CA ARG A 962 -2.14 -14.37 -0.31
C ARG A 962 -2.79 -12.99 -0.41
N MET A 963 -2.31 -12.15 -1.33
CA MET A 963 -3.10 -11.02 -1.83
C MET A 963 -2.79 -10.67 -3.31
N LEU A 964 -2.73 -11.70 -4.16
CA LEU A 964 -2.75 -11.56 -5.63
C LEU A 964 -3.65 -12.62 -6.32
N ARG A 965 -4.77 -12.96 -5.66
CA ARG A 965 -5.98 -13.46 -6.30
C ARG A 965 -7.17 -12.79 -5.61
N SER A 966 -7.80 -11.84 -6.29
CA SER A 966 -9.18 -11.46 -5.95
C SER A 966 -10.11 -12.63 -6.26
N THR A 967 -11.19 -12.77 -5.49
CA THR A 967 -12.09 -13.93 -5.51
C THR A 967 -13.03 -13.99 -6.72
N ASP A 968 -12.90 -13.09 -7.69
CA ASP A 968 -13.76 -13.01 -8.89
C ASP A 968 -13.33 -13.92 -10.05
N ALA A 969 -12.11 -14.48 -10.00
CA ALA A 969 -11.49 -15.16 -11.15
C ALA A 969 -12.29 -16.40 -11.64
N ASP A 970 -12.89 -17.16 -10.73
CA ASP A 970 -13.62 -18.39 -11.08
C ASP A 970 -15.09 -18.16 -11.46
N GLN A 971 -15.74 -17.07 -11.02
CA GLN A 971 -17.10 -16.75 -11.49
C GLN A 971 -17.13 -16.45 -13.00
N CYS A 972 -16.06 -15.88 -13.54
CA CYS A 972 -16.04 -15.43 -14.94
C CYS A 972 -15.92 -16.57 -15.97
N ARG A 973 -15.71 -17.83 -15.55
CA ARG A 973 -15.57 -18.99 -16.46
C ARG A 973 -16.84 -19.86 -16.60
N ARG A 974 -17.86 -19.68 -15.76
CA ARG A 974 -19.13 -20.46 -15.81
C ARG A 974 -20.31 -19.68 -16.44
N ARG A 975 -20.08 -18.95 -17.54
CA ARG A 975 -21.14 -18.38 -18.41
C ARG A 975 -20.90 -18.59 -19.92
N ARG A 976 -20.17 -19.65 -20.28
CA ARG A 976 -20.13 -20.22 -21.64
C ARG A 976 -19.99 -21.74 -21.61
N HIS A 977 -21.02 -22.39 -21.07
CA HIS A 977 -21.60 -23.61 -21.64
C HIS A 977 -23.08 -23.65 -21.29
#